data_AF-A0A948N9P6-F1
#
_entry.id   AF-A0A948N9P6-F1
#
_cell.length_a   1.000
_cell.length_b   1.000
_cell.length_c   1.000
_cell.angle_alpha   90.00
_cell.angle_beta   90.00
_cell.angle_gamma   90.00
#
_symmetry.space_group_name_H-M   'P 1'
#
loop_
_entity.id
_entity.type
_entity.pdbx_description
1 polymer ?
#
loop_
_entity_poly.entity_id
_entity_poly.type
_entity_poly.pdbx_seq_one_letter_code
_entity_poly.pdbx_strand_id
1 'polypeptide(L)'
;MPDYNFQTLNDREFERLTRDLLQKETGLTFESFKPGRDGGIDLRHSSPTEDVTTIVQAKHRVRASYKDLLYDLSKTELPKVKKLEPSRYILVTSVEFNPAQKKELKNLFAPYVLTTGDILGRDDLNGLLGKFSEIEEKHPKLWLSSIPILNKIVNNGIKGRSDFTDEVIRKNVSLYVANETYAEALEILNEEQFLVIVGEPGIGKTVLAKMLIYQLLGNDYRLVTVTEKISEAEDLWEPEQKQVFYFDDFLGANYLEIAQYHNGDSALVNFIARIKLDPLKRLMLTSRTAVLNQAAQVYPRLEAPGLELARHEVKIEDYSKLDKAQILYNHLYFLGLGEDYKQKVKEDKNYWKIIKHKNYNPRLIEFISDPLRLKEVPPEDYMGFIQERLDNPADIWKQAYLHQTDDYCKFLIQSLFSLGEKVPERILKRAFNARLDYEIEHNGFRREADVYALRLKHLMGGFLKAVRHGENVYLSFFNPSITDFLLHYLSENKDEKWRILNSVIFTSQLTNRFITSKDSLLAFVEDEISPLEALISRRADDLVDPEGGSRDIELLHFYYFAFPVDLIDTKSAPILERLDLDEALPSQFDALLSTLDALQTYDESIRIVKSRFREIINYLFSSDTGGRKLSSIKKLFKAYDESYEEYIADENSRTIVESALTRHWGERISDIEAGQDSDVAEFGTSSEIETFIGEIQEDGRQYNRSFGFAELRIMESFEDIDYDEIARSSRERAQIEDYMSDYHAEEYYSERSEPQRNENAEIDELFQ
;
A
#
# COMPACT_ATOMS: atom_id res chain seq x y z
N MET A 1 35.58 -23.65 14.99
CA MET A 1 34.73 -23.07 16.05
C MET A 1 33.95 -21.94 15.43
N PRO A 2 32.68 -21.75 15.81
CA PRO A 2 31.93 -20.56 15.42
C PRO A 2 32.71 -19.30 15.81
N ASP A 3 32.71 -18.29 14.94
CA ASP A 3 33.35 -16.99 15.17
C ASP A 3 32.38 -15.88 14.76
N TYR A 4 31.54 -15.50 15.72
CA TYR A 4 30.53 -14.48 15.63
C TYR A 4 31.00 -13.18 16.27
N ASN A 5 30.73 -12.06 15.60
CA ASN A 5 30.93 -10.71 16.13
C ASN A 5 29.63 -10.08 16.67
N PHE A 6 28.50 -10.81 16.57
CA PHE A 6 27.16 -10.44 17.02
C PHE A 6 26.61 -9.11 16.46
N GLN A 7 27.22 -8.54 15.41
CA GLN A 7 26.86 -7.20 14.90
C GLN A 7 25.46 -7.11 14.26
N THR A 8 24.89 -8.26 13.89
CA THR A 8 23.56 -8.37 13.27
C THR A 8 22.44 -8.50 14.28
N LEU A 9 22.77 -8.63 15.57
CA LEU A 9 21.80 -8.71 16.65
C LEU A 9 21.61 -7.33 17.27
N ASN A 10 20.37 -6.99 17.60
CA ASN A 10 20.11 -5.86 18.49
C ASN A 10 20.39 -6.29 19.94
N ASP A 11 20.33 -5.33 20.86
CA ASP A 11 20.56 -5.56 22.29
C ASP A 11 19.59 -6.56 22.93
N ARG A 12 18.30 -6.51 22.55
CA ARG A 12 17.26 -7.44 23.03
C ARG A 12 17.44 -8.86 22.50
N GLU A 13 17.80 -9.00 21.23
CA GLU A 13 18.15 -10.28 20.61
C GLU A 13 19.40 -10.90 21.28
N PHE A 14 20.40 -10.07 21.60
CA PHE A 14 21.59 -10.51 22.32
C PHE A 14 21.31 -10.94 23.77
N GLU A 15 20.40 -10.26 24.46
CA GLU A 15 19.93 -10.65 25.79
C GLU A 15 19.25 -12.03 25.75
N ARG A 16 18.34 -12.24 24.78
CA ARG A 16 17.68 -13.54 24.57
C ARG A 16 18.68 -14.65 24.27
N LEU A 17 19.66 -14.40 23.42
CA LEU A 17 20.76 -15.33 23.14
C LEU A 17 21.57 -15.67 24.41
N THR A 18 21.89 -14.66 25.21
CA THR A 18 22.62 -14.81 26.47
C THR A 18 21.86 -15.71 27.44
N ARG A 19 20.54 -15.48 27.57
CA ARG A 19 19.67 -16.32 28.40
C ARG A 19 19.71 -17.77 27.95
N ASP A 20 19.52 -18.03 26.66
CA ASP A 20 19.45 -19.39 26.12
C ASP A 20 20.77 -20.16 26.35
N LEU A 21 21.91 -19.50 26.12
CA LEU A 21 23.24 -20.07 26.37
C LEU A 21 23.49 -20.37 27.85
N LEU A 22 23.18 -19.42 28.74
CA LEU A 22 23.42 -19.58 30.18
C LEU A 22 22.49 -20.61 30.81
N GLN A 23 21.22 -20.68 30.41
CA GLN A 23 20.30 -21.71 30.90
C GLN A 23 20.81 -23.11 30.55
N LYS A 24 21.35 -23.29 29.33
CA LYS A 24 21.95 -24.56 28.92
C LYS A 24 23.26 -24.88 29.64
N GLU A 25 24.13 -23.90 29.83
CA GLU A 25 25.42 -24.13 30.51
C GLU A 25 25.25 -24.44 32.00
N THR A 26 24.36 -23.73 32.68
CA THR A 26 24.21 -23.79 34.14
C THR A 26 23.13 -24.76 34.60
N GLY A 27 22.19 -25.13 33.73
CA GLY A 27 20.99 -25.88 34.10
C GLY A 27 20.00 -25.09 34.97
N LEU A 28 20.22 -23.79 35.16
CA LEU A 28 19.35 -22.91 35.92
C LEU A 28 18.31 -22.26 35.01
N THR A 29 17.10 -22.03 35.52
CA THR A 29 16.09 -21.22 34.83
C THR A 29 16.32 -19.75 35.14
N PHE A 30 16.43 -18.93 34.09
CA PHE A 30 16.58 -17.49 34.21
C PHE A 30 15.26 -16.81 33.82
N GLU A 31 14.75 -15.98 34.74
CA GLU A 31 13.57 -15.16 34.54
C GLU A 31 13.95 -13.87 33.80
N SER A 32 13.11 -13.46 32.85
CA SER A 32 13.10 -12.14 32.23
C SER A 32 11.95 -11.33 32.84
N PHE A 33 12.12 -10.01 33.03
CA PHE A 33 11.16 -9.17 33.75
C PHE A 33 10.37 -8.23 32.83
N LYS A 34 9.16 -7.87 33.27
CA LYS A 34 8.30 -6.91 32.56
C LYS A 34 8.87 -5.47 32.70
N PRO A 35 8.56 -4.56 31.76
CA PRO A 35 9.00 -3.18 31.83
C PRO A 35 8.52 -2.45 33.10
N GLY A 36 9.43 -1.89 33.91
CA GLY A 36 9.07 -1.17 35.14
C GLY A 36 10.22 -0.91 36.14
N ARG A 37 9.87 -0.60 37.41
CA ARG A 37 10.75 -0.28 38.57
C ARG A 37 11.72 -1.41 38.99
N ASP A 38 12.19 -2.23 38.05
CA ASP A 38 12.92 -3.48 38.35
C ASP A 38 14.45 -3.27 38.42
N GLY A 39 14.89 -2.01 38.57
CA GLY A 39 16.28 -1.68 38.85
C GLY A 39 17.25 -1.85 37.67
N GLY A 40 16.77 -2.29 36.51
CA GLY A 40 17.56 -2.48 35.29
C GLY A 40 18.31 -3.81 35.23
N ILE A 41 17.69 -4.89 35.71
CA ILE A 41 18.19 -6.26 35.65
C ILE A 41 17.73 -6.91 34.35
N ASP A 42 18.65 -7.48 33.57
CA ASP A 42 18.29 -8.18 32.33
C ASP A 42 17.75 -9.60 32.65
N LEU A 43 18.51 -10.43 33.38
CA LEU A 43 18.06 -11.77 33.79
C LEU A 43 18.31 -12.04 35.28
N ARG A 44 17.41 -12.81 35.91
CA ARG A 44 17.55 -13.23 37.31
C ARG A 44 17.27 -14.71 37.49
N HIS A 45 18.02 -15.36 38.37
CA HIS A 45 17.69 -16.65 38.93
C HIS A 45 17.42 -16.53 40.44
N SER A 46 16.30 -17.07 40.88
CA SER A 46 15.92 -17.23 42.29
C SER A 46 16.00 -18.70 42.72
N SER A 47 16.34 -18.93 43.98
CA SER A 47 16.36 -20.27 44.59
C SER A 47 15.26 -20.40 45.65
N PRO A 48 14.90 -21.62 46.08
CA PRO A 48 13.90 -21.82 47.15
C PRO A 48 14.24 -21.15 48.49
N THR A 49 15.49 -20.73 48.68
CA THR A 49 15.99 -20.10 49.90
C THR A 49 16.29 -18.60 49.75
N GLU A 50 16.42 -18.08 48.52
CA GLU A 50 16.73 -16.67 48.23
C GLU A 50 16.04 -16.19 46.95
N ASP A 51 15.27 -15.11 47.06
CA ASP A 51 14.54 -14.51 45.93
C ASP A 51 15.44 -13.90 44.85
N VAL A 52 16.70 -13.55 45.16
CA VAL A 52 17.67 -12.99 44.20
C VAL A 52 19.03 -13.66 44.38
N THR A 53 19.20 -14.85 43.80
CA THR A 53 20.43 -15.63 43.94
C THR A 53 21.48 -15.27 42.89
N THR A 54 21.09 -15.13 41.62
CA THR A 54 22.01 -14.75 40.53
C THR A 54 21.39 -13.67 39.65
N ILE A 55 22.17 -12.62 39.36
CA ILE A 55 21.82 -11.58 38.40
C ILE A 55 22.75 -11.71 37.19
N VAL A 56 22.18 -11.64 35.99
CA VAL A 56 22.94 -11.57 34.74
C VAL A 56 22.65 -10.24 34.06
N GLN A 57 23.70 -9.58 33.59
CA GLN A 57 23.61 -8.39 32.76
C GLN A 57 24.23 -8.66 31.39
N ALA A 58 23.45 -8.51 30.33
CA ALA A 58 23.86 -8.64 28.95
C ALA A 58 24.07 -7.25 28.32
N LYS A 59 25.33 -6.84 28.13
CA LYS A 59 25.68 -5.57 27.48
C LYS A 59 26.15 -5.78 26.06
N HIS A 60 25.25 -5.52 25.10
CA HIS A 60 25.58 -5.53 23.68
C HIS A 60 26.29 -4.24 23.27
N ARG A 61 27.61 -4.27 23.13
CA ARG A 61 28.46 -3.11 22.82
C ARG A 61 29.34 -3.38 21.61
N VAL A 62 28.69 -3.51 20.46
CA VAL A 62 29.36 -3.75 19.18
C VAL A 62 30.35 -2.61 18.87
N ARG A 63 31.60 -2.98 18.58
CA ARG A 63 32.72 -2.07 18.25
C ARG A 63 33.16 -1.10 19.38
N ALA A 64 32.66 -1.26 20.60
CA ALA A 64 33.14 -0.46 21.73
C ALA A 64 34.53 -0.91 22.19
N SER A 65 35.35 0.03 22.65
CA SER A 65 36.61 -0.33 23.28
C SER A 65 36.38 -0.83 24.71
N TYR A 66 37.32 -1.62 25.24
CA TYR A 66 37.28 -2.02 26.66
C TYR A 66 37.18 -0.83 27.62
N LYS A 67 37.79 0.31 27.26
CA LYS A 67 37.75 1.53 28.09
C LYS A 67 36.34 2.11 28.16
N ASP A 68 35.63 2.13 27.04
CA ASP A 68 34.26 2.66 26.98
C ASP A 68 33.31 1.77 27.78
N LEU A 69 33.46 0.44 27.63
CA LEU A 69 32.72 -0.53 28.42
C LEU A 69 33.00 -0.37 29.92
N LEU A 70 34.27 -0.26 30.31
CA LEU A 70 34.67 -0.10 31.71
C LEU A 70 34.11 1.19 32.32
N TYR A 71 34.14 2.29 31.56
CA TYR A 71 33.57 3.57 31.98
C TYR A 71 32.08 3.44 32.25
N ASP A 72 31.31 2.89 31.30
CA ASP A 72 29.88 2.65 31.45
C ASP A 72 29.58 1.76 32.66
N LEU A 73 30.20 0.59 32.74
CA LEU A 73 30.02 -0.35 33.86
C LEU A 73 30.32 0.30 35.22
N SER A 74 31.34 1.14 35.31
CA SER A 74 31.71 1.81 36.56
C SER A 74 30.72 2.91 36.97
N LYS A 75 30.12 3.61 36.01
CA LYS A 75 29.27 4.79 36.24
C LYS A 75 27.80 4.44 36.36
N THR A 76 27.31 3.52 35.55
CA THR A 76 25.89 3.22 35.41
C THR A 76 25.51 1.91 36.07
N GLU A 77 26.35 0.88 35.94
CA GLU A 77 26.01 -0.49 36.34
C GLU A 77 26.41 -0.81 37.78
N LEU A 78 27.65 -0.53 38.18
CA LEU A 78 28.15 -0.79 39.53
C LEU A 78 27.27 -0.21 40.66
N PRO A 79 26.73 1.02 40.56
CA PRO A 79 25.81 1.54 41.58
C PRO A 79 24.53 0.70 41.73
N LYS A 80 24.04 0.09 40.64
CA LYS A 80 22.85 -0.76 40.65
C LYS A 80 23.14 -2.09 41.33
N VAL A 81 24.24 -2.74 40.96
CA VAL A 81 24.65 -4.02 41.55
C VAL A 81 24.84 -3.90 43.06
N LYS A 82 25.46 -2.81 43.52
CA LYS A 82 25.63 -2.52 44.96
C LYS A 82 24.30 -2.30 45.69
N LYS A 83 23.27 -1.82 45.01
CA LYS A 83 21.93 -1.63 45.58
C LYS A 83 21.14 -2.94 45.62
N LEU A 84 21.38 -3.84 44.67
CA LEU A 84 20.69 -5.12 44.55
C LEU A 84 21.30 -6.22 45.43
N GLU A 85 22.59 -6.10 45.76
CA GLU A 85 23.35 -7.04 46.61
C GLU A 85 23.16 -8.54 46.25
N PRO A 86 23.37 -8.96 44.99
CA PRO A 86 23.12 -10.35 44.59
C PRO A 86 24.19 -11.32 45.13
N SER A 87 23.80 -12.56 45.42
CA SER A 87 24.74 -13.62 45.83
C SER A 87 25.77 -13.97 44.74
N ARG A 88 25.41 -13.78 43.46
CA ARG A 88 26.30 -13.91 42.30
C ARG A 88 25.88 -12.93 41.19
N TYR A 89 26.85 -12.27 40.58
CA TYR A 89 26.66 -11.40 39.42
C TYR A 89 27.44 -11.93 38.21
N ILE A 90 26.76 -12.09 37.07
CA ILE A 90 27.33 -12.54 35.80
C ILE A 90 27.23 -11.39 34.79
N LEU A 91 28.38 -11.00 34.23
CA LEU A 91 28.45 -10.01 33.16
C LEU A 91 28.67 -10.71 31.83
N VAL A 92 27.80 -10.42 30.87
CA VAL A 92 27.90 -10.93 29.49
C VAL A 92 28.00 -9.77 28.52
N THR A 93 28.93 -9.81 27.58
CA THR A 93 29.09 -8.75 26.58
C THR A 93 29.65 -9.27 25.26
N SER A 94 29.40 -8.52 24.18
CA SER A 94 29.95 -8.76 22.85
C SER A 94 31.41 -8.27 22.68
N VAL A 95 32.04 -7.73 23.73
CA VAL A 95 33.43 -7.26 23.73
C VAL A 95 34.41 -8.41 24.02
N GLU A 96 35.59 -8.37 23.40
CA GLU A 96 36.69 -9.31 23.65
C GLU A 96 37.49 -8.94 24.91
N PHE A 97 37.97 -9.95 25.64
CA PHE A 97 38.72 -9.76 26.87
C PHE A 97 40.03 -10.52 26.90
N ASN A 98 41.07 -9.89 27.43
CA ASN A 98 42.27 -10.57 27.89
C ASN A 98 42.17 -10.94 29.38
N PRO A 99 43.05 -11.82 29.91
CA PRO A 99 43.00 -12.26 31.30
C PRO A 99 43.12 -11.12 32.34
N ALA A 100 43.87 -10.06 32.03
CA ALA A 100 44.03 -8.92 32.93
C ALA A 100 42.73 -8.11 33.04
N GLN A 101 42.02 -7.91 31.93
CA GLN A 101 40.73 -7.22 31.87
C GLN A 101 39.63 -7.95 32.62
N LYS A 102 39.57 -9.29 32.53
CA LYS A 102 38.63 -10.09 33.34
C LYS A 102 38.92 -9.95 34.84
N LYS A 103 40.20 -9.92 35.22
CA LYS A 103 40.60 -9.73 36.62
C LYS A 103 40.25 -8.33 37.13
N GLU A 104 40.42 -7.30 36.30
CA GLU A 104 40.02 -5.93 36.60
C GLU A 104 38.51 -5.79 36.82
N LEU A 105 37.70 -6.34 35.91
CA LEU A 105 36.24 -6.35 36.05
C LEU A 105 35.76 -7.14 37.27
N LYS A 106 36.40 -8.29 37.57
CA LYS A 106 36.10 -9.03 38.80
C LYS A 106 36.33 -8.18 40.05
N ASN A 107 37.44 -7.46 40.10
CA ASN A 107 37.75 -6.58 41.23
C ASN A 107 36.78 -5.40 41.31
N LEU A 108 36.35 -4.85 40.17
CA LEU A 108 35.39 -3.74 40.12
C LEU A 108 34.04 -4.12 40.73
N PHE A 109 33.56 -5.33 40.47
CA PHE A 109 32.27 -5.84 40.94
C PHE A 109 32.36 -6.73 42.19
N ALA A 110 33.51 -6.76 42.87
CA ALA A 110 33.64 -7.50 44.13
C ALA A 110 32.70 -6.92 45.22
N PRO A 111 32.05 -7.76 46.05
CA PRO A 111 32.20 -9.22 46.17
C PRO A 111 31.28 -10.06 45.27
N TYR A 112 30.45 -9.44 44.43
CA TYR A 112 29.34 -10.09 43.72
C TYR A 112 29.79 -10.96 42.54
N VAL A 113 30.88 -10.59 41.85
CA VAL A 113 31.52 -11.43 40.83
C VAL A 113 32.47 -12.41 41.51
N LEU A 114 32.06 -13.68 41.60
CA LEU A 114 32.76 -14.70 42.38
C LEU A 114 34.04 -15.17 41.68
N THR A 115 33.97 -15.33 40.36
CA THR A 115 35.06 -15.86 39.53
C THR A 115 35.22 -15.06 38.25
N THR A 116 36.37 -15.17 37.59
CA THR A 116 36.55 -14.60 36.24
C THR A 116 35.70 -15.33 35.19
N GLY A 117 35.16 -16.51 35.51
CA GLY A 117 34.21 -17.24 34.66
C GLY A 117 32.81 -16.61 34.64
N ASP A 118 32.50 -15.73 35.60
CA ASP A 118 31.27 -14.94 35.62
C ASP A 118 31.34 -13.72 34.68
N ILE A 119 32.45 -13.55 33.95
CA ILE A 119 32.63 -12.50 32.95
C ILE A 119 32.80 -13.18 31.60
N LEU A 120 31.75 -13.13 30.79
CA LEU A 120 31.67 -13.71 29.46
C LEU A 120 31.81 -12.60 28.41
N GLY A 121 32.86 -12.67 27.61
CA GLY A 121 33.06 -11.85 26.43
C GLY A 121 32.72 -12.60 25.14
N ARG A 122 33.06 -11.99 24.01
CA ARG A 122 32.83 -12.57 22.67
C ARG A 122 33.37 -14.00 22.53
N ASP A 123 34.59 -14.25 22.97
CA ASP A 123 35.24 -15.56 22.82
C ASP A 123 34.55 -16.63 23.66
N ASP A 124 34.09 -16.28 24.87
CA ASP A 124 33.38 -17.21 25.75
C ASP A 124 32.02 -17.57 25.15
N LEU A 125 31.29 -16.60 24.60
CA LEU A 125 30.01 -16.82 23.92
C LEU A 125 30.16 -17.71 22.69
N ASN A 126 31.21 -17.49 21.88
CA ASN A 126 31.54 -18.37 20.75
C ASN A 126 31.91 -19.78 21.21
N GLY A 127 32.61 -19.91 22.35
CA GLY A 127 32.87 -21.20 22.99
C GLY A 127 31.58 -21.93 23.38
N LEU A 128 30.61 -21.24 23.96
CA LEU A 128 29.31 -21.79 24.33
C LEU A 128 28.49 -22.19 23.09
N LEU A 129 28.48 -21.37 22.04
CA LEU A 129 27.81 -21.71 20.77
C LEU A 129 28.43 -22.94 20.11
N GLY A 130 29.76 -23.09 20.18
CA GLY A 130 30.43 -24.31 19.71
C GLY A 130 30.08 -25.56 20.51
N LYS A 131 29.65 -25.41 21.78
CA LYS A 131 29.20 -26.50 22.65
C LYS A 131 27.71 -26.82 22.47
N PHE A 132 26.89 -25.82 22.17
CA PHE A 132 25.44 -25.91 22.04
C PHE A 132 24.99 -25.47 20.65
N SER A 133 25.32 -26.28 19.64
CA SER A 133 25.00 -25.96 18.23
C SER A 133 23.49 -25.88 17.99
N GLU A 134 22.66 -26.53 18.80
CA GLU A 134 21.19 -26.42 18.70
C GLU A 134 20.65 -25.00 19.01
N ILE A 135 21.44 -24.16 19.70
CA ILE A 135 21.07 -22.76 19.91
C ILE A 135 21.31 -21.96 18.63
N GLU A 136 22.36 -22.25 17.87
CA GLU A 136 22.65 -21.59 16.60
C GLU A 136 21.48 -21.75 15.61
N GLU A 137 20.90 -22.94 15.53
CA GLU A 137 19.76 -23.25 14.66
C GLU A 137 18.48 -22.49 15.04
N LYS A 138 18.32 -22.12 16.32
CA LYS A 138 17.18 -21.34 16.82
C LYS A 138 17.27 -19.85 16.51
N HIS A 139 18.43 -19.37 16.04
CA HIS A 139 18.69 -17.95 15.81
C HIS A 139 19.13 -17.71 14.34
N PRO A 140 18.18 -17.59 13.39
CA PRO A 140 18.49 -17.47 11.95
C PRO A 140 19.43 -16.30 11.61
N LYS A 141 19.27 -15.15 12.28
CA LYS A 141 20.16 -13.99 12.12
C LYS A 141 21.59 -14.29 12.54
N LEU A 142 21.77 -15.13 13.57
CA LEU A 142 23.08 -15.53 14.05
C LEU A 142 23.74 -16.43 13.01
N TRP A 143 23.04 -17.49 12.57
CA TRP A 143 23.55 -18.41 11.55
C TRP A 143 23.95 -17.70 10.24
N LEU A 144 23.07 -16.82 9.72
CA LEU A 144 23.32 -16.02 8.51
C LEU A 144 24.50 -15.06 8.65
N SER A 145 24.87 -14.71 9.88
CA SER A 145 25.97 -13.77 10.17
C SER A 145 27.31 -14.45 10.46
N SER A 146 27.38 -15.79 10.44
CA SER A 146 28.63 -16.51 10.66
C SER A 146 29.62 -16.22 9.54
N ILE A 147 30.90 -16.04 9.87
CA ILE A 147 31.94 -15.77 8.85
C ILE A 147 32.00 -16.88 7.79
N PRO A 148 31.95 -18.18 8.15
CA PRO A 148 31.94 -19.25 7.15
C PRO A 148 30.72 -19.19 6.23
N ILE A 149 29.52 -18.96 6.77
CA ILE A 149 28.29 -18.89 5.98
C ILE A 149 28.25 -17.62 5.12
N LEU A 150 28.65 -16.46 5.65
CA LEU A 150 28.76 -15.23 4.86
C LEU A 150 29.74 -15.36 3.70
N ASN A 151 30.90 -15.97 3.93
CA ASN A 151 31.85 -16.27 2.85
C ASN A 151 31.23 -17.20 1.81
N LYS A 152 30.45 -18.21 2.23
CA LYS A 152 29.69 -19.04 1.28
C LYS A 152 28.67 -18.22 0.51
N ILE A 153 27.85 -17.40 1.18
CA ILE A 153 26.84 -16.54 0.55
C ILE A 153 27.47 -15.61 -0.49
N VAL A 154 28.56 -14.93 -0.13
CA VAL A 154 29.28 -14.00 -1.01
C VAL A 154 29.92 -14.74 -2.19
N ASN A 155 30.52 -15.91 -1.98
CA ASN A 155 31.16 -16.68 -3.05
C ASN A 155 30.14 -17.35 -4.00
N ASN A 156 29.00 -17.78 -3.47
CA ASN A 156 27.96 -18.48 -4.20
C ASN A 156 26.96 -17.52 -4.88
N GLY A 157 26.86 -16.27 -4.41
CA GLY A 157 26.30 -15.16 -5.18
C GLY A 157 27.22 -14.85 -6.36
N ILE A 158 26.69 -14.74 -7.58
CA ILE A 158 27.50 -14.51 -8.79
C ILE A 158 28.43 -13.30 -8.57
N LYS A 159 29.75 -13.54 -8.67
CA LYS A 159 30.80 -12.51 -8.54
C LYS A 159 30.47 -11.29 -9.40
N GLY A 160 30.32 -10.12 -8.77
CA GLY A 160 30.20 -8.83 -9.46
C GLY A 160 28.86 -8.10 -9.33
N ARG A 161 27.87 -8.64 -8.60
CA ARG A 161 26.63 -7.90 -8.28
C ARG A 161 26.76 -7.16 -6.94
N SER A 162 26.29 -5.92 -6.88
CA SER A 162 26.33 -5.03 -5.69
C SER A 162 25.61 -5.60 -4.45
N ASP A 163 24.57 -6.41 -4.70
CA ASP A 163 23.62 -6.87 -3.67
C ASP A 163 24.14 -8.03 -2.80
N PHE A 164 25.27 -8.63 -3.15
CA PHE A 164 25.88 -9.78 -2.46
C PHE A 164 27.25 -9.44 -1.87
N THR A 165 27.42 -8.20 -1.44
CA THR A 165 28.57 -7.79 -0.62
C THR A 165 28.29 -8.08 0.86
N ASP A 166 29.35 -8.34 1.66
CA ASP A 166 29.22 -8.60 3.11
C ASP A 166 28.45 -7.48 3.82
N GLU A 167 28.71 -6.22 3.44
CA GLU A 167 28.03 -5.05 4.01
C GLU A 167 26.52 -5.06 3.72
N VAL A 168 26.11 -5.33 2.48
CA VAL A 168 24.69 -5.36 2.10
C VAL A 168 23.96 -6.53 2.74
N ILE A 169 24.58 -7.71 2.78
CA ILE A 169 24.00 -8.90 3.41
C ILE A 169 23.78 -8.63 4.91
N ARG A 170 24.82 -8.15 5.61
CA ARG A 170 24.71 -7.82 7.04
C ARG A 170 23.65 -6.77 7.30
N LYS A 171 23.55 -5.73 6.47
CA LYS A 171 22.49 -4.71 6.59
C LYS A 171 21.10 -5.36 6.48
N ASN A 172 20.87 -6.16 5.44
CA ASN A 172 19.57 -6.80 5.22
C ASN A 172 19.20 -7.76 6.37
N VAL A 173 20.15 -8.58 6.83
CA VAL A 173 19.94 -9.52 7.94
C VAL A 173 19.63 -8.79 9.26
N SER A 174 20.30 -7.67 9.51
CA SER A 174 20.09 -6.89 10.75
C SER A 174 18.70 -6.27 10.80
N LEU A 175 18.22 -5.72 9.68
CA LEU A 175 16.91 -5.07 9.58
C LEU A 175 15.75 -6.06 9.51
N TYR A 176 16.01 -7.30 9.09
CA TYR A 176 14.99 -8.32 8.94
C TYR A 176 14.31 -8.66 10.27
N VAL A 177 13.01 -8.96 10.23
CA VAL A 177 12.26 -9.49 11.37
C VAL A 177 11.69 -10.82 10.93
N ALA A 178 12.08 -11.88 11.63
CA ALA A 178 11.56 -13.21 11.34
C ALA A 178 10.15 -13.31 11.93
N ASN A 179 9.16 -13.46 11.06
CA ASN A 179 7.77 -13.73 11.40
C ASN A 179 7.35 -15.10 10.80
N GLU A 180 6.10 -15.49 11.04
CA GLU A 180 5.54 -16.77 10.58
C GLU A 180 5.67 -16.95 9.06
N THR A 181 5.56 -15.85 8.29
CA THR A 181 5.72 -15.87 6.82
C THR A 181 7.06 -16.43 6.33
N TYR A 182 8.15 -16.31 7.11
CA TYR A 182 9.43 -16.91 6.76
C TYR A 182 9.41 -18.43 6.83
N ALA A 183 8.84 -18.97 7.91
CA ALA A 183 8.79 -20.41 8.15
C ALA A 183 7.90 -21.07 7.10
N GLU A 184 6.73 -20.51 6.85
CA GLU A 184 5.79 -20.97 5.82
C GLU A 184 6.42 -20.95 4.42
N ALA A 185 7.03 -19.82 4.04
CA ALA A 185 7.69 -19.71 2.74
C ALA A 185 8.85 -20.71 2.57
N LEU A 186 9.59 -20.99 3.64
CA LEU A 186 10.68 -21.96 3.64
C LEU A 186 10.14 -23.40 3.53
N GLU A 187 9.06 -23.73 4.23
CA GLU A 187 8.38 -25.03 4.12
C GLU A 187 7.89 -25.27 2.70
N ILE A 188 7.15 -24.34 2.12
CA ILE A 188 6.66 -24.41 0.73
C ILE A 188 7.84 -24.59 -0.24
N LEU A 189 8.91 -23.81 -0.10
CA LEU A 189 10.08 -23.92 -0.98
C LEU A 189 10.82 -25.26 -0.85
N ASN A 190 10.80 -25.87 0.33
CA ASN A 190 11.41 -27.18 0.56
C ASN A 190 10.57 -28.32 -0.02
N GLU A 191 9.25 -28.24 0.11
CA GLU A 191 8.31 -29.25 -0.39
C GLU A 191 8.12 -29.18 -1.91
N GLU A 192 7.89 -27.98 -2.45
CA GLU A 192 7.52 -27.79 -3.85
C GLU A 192 8.72 -27.47 -4.76
N GLN A 193 9.90 -27.21 -4.17
CA GLN A 193 11.12 -26.74 -4.85
C GLN A 193 10.96 -25.40 -5.60
N PHE A 194 9.79 -24.79 -5.47
CA PHE A 194 9.31 -23.63 -6.19
C PHE A 194 8.48 -22.78 -5.25
N LEU A 195 8.69 -21.46 -5.28
CA LEU A 195 7.97 -20.52 -4.44
C LEU A 195 7.66 -19.26 -5.22
N VAL A 196 6.41 -18.81 -5.14
CA VAL A 196 5.97 -17.50 -5.64
C VAL A 196 5.57 -16.62 -4.47
N ILE A 197 6.35 -15.59 -4.19
CA ILE A 197 6.08 -14.61 -3.14
C ILE A 197 5.29 -13.45 -3.75
N VAL A 198 4.02 -13.33 -3.39
CA VAL A 198 3.14 -12.22 -3.78
C VAL A 198 2.78 -11.32 -2.61
N GLY A 199 2.19 -10.16 -2.89
CA GLY A 199 1.89 -9.15 -1.88
C GLY A 199 2.00 -7.71 -2.37
N GLU A 200 1.63 -6.76 -1.52
CA GLU A 200 1.61 -5.32 -1.82
C GLU A 200 3.01 -4.69 -1.99
N PRO A 201 3.19 -3.63 -2.80
CA PRO A 201 4.44 -2.90 -2.90
C PRO A 201 4.97 -2.38 -1.55
N GLY A 202 6.30 -2.49 -1.34
CA GLY A 202 6.95 -2.00 -0.12
C GLY A 202 6.76 -2.88 1.12
N ILE A 203 6.00 -3.97 1.01
CA ILE A 203 5.68 -4.84 2.15
C ILE A 203 6.86 -5.69 2.65
N GLY A 204 7.89 -5.92 1.83
CA GLY A 204 9.06 -6.71 2.23
C GLY A 204 9.30 -8.00 1.45
N LYS A 205 8.55 -8.29 0.37
CA LYS A 205 8.75 -9.50 -0.47
C LYS A 205 10.20 -9.75 -0.91
N THR A 206 10.87 -8.71 -1.43
CA THR A 206 12.27 -8.80 -1.86
C THR A 206 13.21 -9.08 -0.68
N VAL A 207 12.89 -8.56 0.52
CA VAL A 207 13.68 -8.85 1.73
C VAL A 207 13.47 -10.31 2.14
N LEU A 208 12.23 -10.80 2.18
CA LEU A 208 11.91 -12.21 2.45
C LEU A 208 12.63 -13.15 1.46
N ALA A 209 12.53 -12.86 0.16
CA ALA A 209 13.23 -13.62 -0.88
C ALA A 209 14.75 -13.63 -0.65
N LYS A 210 15.35 -12.47 -0.34
CA LYS A 210 16.78 -12.37 -0.04
C LYS A 210 17.17 -13.23 1.17
N MET A 211 16.37 -13.28 2.24
CA MET A 211 16.65 -14.14 3.39
C MET A 211 16.65 -15.62 3.02
N LEU A 212 15.65 -16.08 2.27
CA LEU A 212 15.58 -17.47 1.77
C LEU A 212 16.75 -17.79 0.84
N ILE A 213 17.14 -16.86 -0.04
CA ILE A 213 18.31 -17.00 -0.90
C ILE A 213 19.57 -17.15 -0.03
N TYR A 214 19.79 -16.27 0.95
CA TYR A 214 20.97 -16.37 1.83
C TYR A 214 21.04 -17.72 2.54
N GLN A 215 19.89 -18.26 2.98
CA GLN A 215 19.79 -19.61 3.53
C GLN A 215 20.27 -20.69 2.55
N LEU A 216 19.79 -20.65 1.30
CA LEU A 216 20.19 -21.59 0.26
C LEU A 216 21.67 -21.46 -0.10
N LEU A 217 22.19 -20.23 -0.22
CA LEU A 217 23.60 -19.99 -0.56
C LEU A 217 24.54 -20.48 0.56
N GLY A 218 24.15 -20.35 1.82
CA GLY A 218 24.86 -20.96 2.95
C GLY A 218 24.91 -22.50 2.88
N ASN A 219 23.89 -23.11 2.25
CA ASN A 219 23.75 -24.54 1.99
C ASN A 219 24.31 -24.98 0.63
N ASP A 220 25.28 -24.22 0.11
CA ASP A 220 26.07 -24.50 -1.10
C ASP A 220 25.27 -24.44 -2.42
N TYR A 221 24.09 -23.81 -2.41
CA TYR A 221 23.44 -23.42 -3.66
C TYR A 221 24.17 -22.25 -4.29
N ARG A 222 24.19 -22.20 -5.63
CA ARG A 222 24.67 -21.06 -6.40
C ARG A 222 23.49 -20.24 -6.91
N LEU A 223 23.55 -18.92 -6.74
CA LEU A 223 22.49 -18.04 -7.22
C LEU A 223 22.56 -17.88 -8.74
N VAL A 224 21.40 -17.92 -9.39
CA VAL A 224 21.20 -17.45 -10.76
C VAL A 224 20.08 -16.43 -10.71
N THR A 225 20.44 -15.14 -10.72
CA THR A 225 19.44 -14.07 -10.77
C THR A 225 19.11 -13.77 -12.21
N VAL A 226 17.83 -13.87 -12.55
CA VAL A 226 17.31 -13.68 -13.89
C VAL A 226 16.62 -12.32 -13.94
N THR A 227 17.02 -11.49 -14.88
CA THR A 227 16.57 -10.09 -14.97
C THR A 227 15.47 -9.89 -15.99
N GLU A 228 15.53 -10.58 -17.14
CA GLU A 228 14.61 -10.32 -18.25
C GLU A 228 13.97 -11.59 -18.80
N LYS A 229 14.75 -12.63 -19.13
CA LYS A 229 14.25 -13.81 -19.88
C LYS A 229 14.54 -15.14 -19.21
N ILE A 230 13.57 -16.07 -19.26
CA ILE A 230 13.74 -17.47 -18.77
C ILE A 230 14.89 -18.18 -19.50
N SER A 231 15.16 -17.83 -20.76
CA SER A 231 16.31 -18.36 -21.50
C SER A 231 17.65 -18.10 -20.79
N GLU A 232 17.81 -16.98 -20.08
CA GLU A 232 19.00 -16.72 -19.25
C GLU A 232 19.17 -17.80 -18.16
N ALA A 233 18.05 -18.25 -17.59
CA ALA A 233 18.04 -19.31 -16.58
C ALA A 233 18.43 -20.65 -17.20
N GLU A 234 17.96 -20.95 -18.41
CA GLU A 234 18.30 -22.17 -19.13
C GLU A 234 19.77 -22.21 -19.56
N ASP A 235 20.30 -21.08 -20.06
CA ASP A 235 21.70 -20.93 -20.48
C ASP A 235 22.68 -21.12 -19.31
N LEU A 236 22.26 -20.73 -18.10
CA LEU A 236 23.05 -20.83 -16.87
C LEU A 236 22.77 -22.11 -16.08
N TRP A 237 22.02 -23.07 -16.63
CA TRP A 237 21.72 -24.35 -15.97
C TRP A 237 22.94 -25.29 -15.95
N GLU A 238 23.41 -25.66 -14.76
CA GLU A 238 24.53 -26.58 -14.54
C GLU A 238 24.03 -27.90 -13.90
N PRO A 239 24.06 -29.06 -14.60
CA PRO A 239 23.37 -30.29 -14.15
C PRO A 239 23.71 -30.83 -12.76
N GLU A 240 24.98 -30.76 -12.33
CA GLU A 240 25.43 -31.34 -11.06
C GLU A 240 25.56 -30.28 -9.94
N GLN A 241 25.29 -29.02 -10.27
CA GLN A 241 25.44 -27.90 -9.33
C GLN A 241 24.11 -27.62 -8.64
N LYS A 242 24.14 -27.45 -7.31
CA LYS A 242 23.01 -26.89 -6.57
C LYS A 242 22.79 -25.46 -7.01
N GLN A 243 21.60 -25.14 -7.54
CA GLN A 243 21.30 -23.80 -8.07
C GLN A 243 19.95 -23.30 -7.60
N VAL A 244 19.91 -22.02 -7.24
CA VAL A 244 18.67 -21.30 -6.96
C VAL A 244 18.48 -20.24 -8.03
N PHE A 245 17.37 -20.34 -8.76
CA PHE A 245 16.97 -19.35 -9.76
C PHE A 245 16.06 -18.34 -9.09
N TYR A 246 16.37 -17.06 -9.22
CA TYR A 246 15.61 -15.98 -8.60
C TYR A 246 15.19 -14.95 -9.65
N PHE A 247 13.89 -14.71 -9.73
CA PHE A 247 13.30 -13.66 -10.56
C PHE A 247 12.65 -12.64 -9.63
N ASP A 248 13.23 -11.45 -9.55
CA ASP A 248 12.63 -10.35 -8.79
C ASP A 248 11.59 -9.62 -9.66
N ASP A 249 10.38 -9.41 -9.13
CA ASP A 249 9.25 -8.81 -9.82
C ASP A 249 8.94 -9.47 -11.19
N PHE A 250 8.90 -10.81 -11.20
CA PHE A 250 8.83 -11.67 -12.38
C PHE A 250 7.76 -11.27 -13.40
N LEU A 251 6.58 -10.82 -12.94
CA LEU A 251 5.46 -10.43 -13.81
C LEU A 251 5.34 -8.91 -14.01
N GLY A 252 6.16 -8.09 -13.38
CA GLY A 252 6.12 -6.63 -13.53
C GLY A 252 6.73 -6.17 -14.85
N ALA A 253 8.02 -5.84 -14.84
CA ALA A 253 8.72 -5.22 -15.96
C ALA A 253 8.98 -6.11 -17.18
N ASN A 254 8.56 -7.40 -17.22
CA ASN A 254 8.77 -8.25 -18.41
C ASN A 254 7.57 -9.12 -18.90
N TYR A 255 6.35 -8.95 -18.36
CA TYR A 255 5.16 -9.76 -18.76
C TYR A 255 4.86 -9.85 -20.27
N LEU A 256 5.07 -8.77 -21.03
CA LEU A 256 4.77 -8.70 -22.47
C LEU A 256 5.68 -9.59 -23.32
N GLU A 257 6.94 -9.84 -22.95
CA GLU A 257 7.83 -10.72 -23.72
C GLU A 257 7.53 -12.21 -23.48
N ILE A 258 7.06 -12.58 -22.27
CA ILE A 258 6.56 -13.93 -21.98
C ILE A 258 5.27 -14.18 -22.79
N ALA A 259 4.41 -13.17 -22.88
CA ALA A 259 3.13 -13.22 -23.56
C ALA A 259 3.19 -13.20 -25.11
N GLN A 260 4.24 -12.59 -25.69
CA GLN A 260 4.38 -12.44 -27.15
C GLN A 260 4.97 -13.65 -27.87
N TYR A 261 5.52 -14.63 -27.14
CA TYR A 261 5.85 -15.90 -27.75
C TYR A 261 4.58 -16.72 -27.91
N HIS A 262 4.07 -16.82 -29.14
CA HIS A 262 3.05 -17.81 -29.54
C HIS A 262 3.47 -19.29 -29.28
N ASN A 263 4.64 -19.53 -28.65
CA ASN A 263 5.15 -20.82 -28.16
C ASN A 263 5.71 -20.75 -26.70
N GLY A 264 5.62 -19.60 -26.02
CA GLY A 264 6.35 -19.26 -24.78
C GLY A 264 5.61 -19.62 -23.49
N ASP A 265 4.28 -19.81 -23.58
CA ASP A 265 3.44 -20.38 -22.52
C ASP A 265 3.87 -21.79 -22.09
N SER A 266 4.78 -22.40 -22.85
CA SER A 266 5.45 -23.66 -22.52
C SER A 266 6.74 -23.45 -21.71
N ALA A 267 7.49 -22.36 -21.87
CA ALA A 267 8.84 -22.24 -21.33
C ALA A 267 8.89 -22.13 -19.80
N LEU A 268 8.08 -21.25 -19.17
CA LEU A 268 8.03 -21.15 -17.71
C LEU A 268 7.49 -22.44 -17.08
N VAL A 269 6.39 -22.96 -17.60
CA VAL A 269 5.77 -24.18 -17.08
C VAL A 269 6.70 -25.38 -17.24
N ASN A 270 7.38 -25.50 -18.38
CA ASN A 270 8.40 -26.52 -18.61
C ASN A 270 9.62 -26.33 -17.71
N PHE A 271 10.04 -25.09 -17.48
CA PHE A 271 11.15 -24.78 -16.58
C PHE A 271 10.79 -25.15 -15.14
N ILE A 272 9.59 -24.79 -14.66
CA ILE A 272 9.07 -25.20 -13.35
C ILE A 272 8.99 -26.73 -13.26
N ALA A 273 8.44 -27.40 -14.28
CA ALA A 273 8.37 -28.86 -14.32
C ALA A 273 9.77 -29.49 -14.26
N ARG A 274 10.76 -28.90 -14.94
CA ARG A 274 12.16 -29.33 -14.90
C ARG A 274 12.79 -29.10 -13.52
N ILE A 275 12.51 -27.98 -12.86
CA ILE A 275 12.95 -27.71 -11.48
C ILE A 275 12.38 -28.76 -10.52
N LYS A 276 11.08 -29.09 -10.63
CA LYS A 276 10.42 -30.12 -9.79
C LYS A 276 10.97 -31.54 -10.01
N LEU A 277 11.64 -31.81 -11.13
CA LEU A 277 12.29 -33.10 -11.41
C LEU A 277 13.74 -33.17 -10.91
N ASP A 278 14.37 -32.04 -10.59
CA ASP A 278 15.78 -31.98 -10.19
C ASP A 278 15.92 -31.50 -8.74
N PRO A 279 16.24 -32.38 -7.77
CA PRO A 279 16.31 -32.04 -6.35
C PRO A 279 17.42 -31.02 -6.03
N LEU A 280 18.38 -30.82 -6.93
CA LEU A 280 19.46 -29.83 -6.76
C LEU A 280 19.02 -28.41 -7.11
N LYS A 281 17.80 -28.22 -7.61
CA LYS A 281 17.34 -26.94 -8.14
C LYS A 281 16.20 -26.38 -7.33
N ARG A 282 16.20 -25.06 -7.19
CA ARG A 282 15.15 -24.28 -6.54
C ARG A 282 14.81 -23.09 -7.41
N LEU A 283 13.54 -22.68 -7.40
CA LEU A 283 13.06 -21.50 -8.11
C LEU A 283 12.27 -20.60 -7.17
N MET A 284 12.63 -19.33 -7.12
CA MET A 284 11.89 -18.29 -6.40
C MET A 284 11.50 -17.16 -7.32
N LEU A 285 10.23 -16.77 -7.24
CA LEU A 285 9.67 -15.64 -7.96
C LEU A 285 9.10 -14.65 -6.93
N THR A 286 9.34 -13.37 -7.10
CA THR A 286 8.54 -12.33 -6.42
C THR A 286 7.64 -11.66 -7.45
N SER A 287 6.43 -11.28 -7.05
CA SER A 287 5.52 -10.51 -7.89
C SER A 287 4.54 -9.72 -7.02
N ARG A 288 3.77 -8.83 -7.63
CA ARG A 288 2.65 -8.16 -6.95
C ARG A 288 1.38 -8.99 -7.11
N THR A 289 0.54 -9.04 -6.09
CA THR A 289 -0.71 -9.84 -6.09
C THR A 289 -1.58 -9.53 -7.31
N ALA A 290 -1.85 -8.24 -7.58
CA ALA A 290 -2.67 -7.83 -8.72
C ALA A 290 -2.09 -8.28 -10.07
N VAL A 291 -0.77 -8.25 -10.21
CA VAL A 291 -0.08 -8.62 -11.47
C VAL A 291 -0.13 -10.14 -11.67
N LEU A 292 0.06 -10.94 -10.62
CA LEU A 292 -0.10 -12.38 -10.68
C LEU A 292 -1.55 -12.78 -11.00
N ASN A 293 -2.53 -12.16 -10.35
CA ASN A 293 -3.95 -12.45 -10.60
C ASN A 293 -4.35 -12.09 -12.04
N GLN A 294 -3.86 -10.97 -12.58
CA GLN A 294 -4.08 -10.60 -13.99
C GLN A 294 -3.42 -11.60 -14.95
N ALA A 295 -2.22 -12.09 -14.62
CA ALA A 295 -1.53 -13.10 -15.42
C ALA A 295 -2.28 -14.44 -15.44
N ALA A 296 -2.82 -14.88 -14.28
CA ALA A 296 -3.60 -16.10 -14.15
C ALA A 296 -4.86 -16.10 -15.03
N GLN A 297 -5.57 -14.96 -15.10
CA GLN A 297 -6.75 -14.79 -15.96
C GLN A 297 -6.46 -14.93 -17.45
N VAL A 298 -5.26 -14.54 -17.91
CA VAL A 298 -4.86 -14.62 -19.32
C VAL A 298 -4.29 -16.00 -19.64
N TYR A 299 -3.68 -16.68 -18.67
CA TYR A 299 -3.05 -17.98 -18.83
C TYR A 299 -3.56 -18.98 -17.79
N PRO A 300 -4.63 -19.74 -18.11
CA PRO A 300 -5.20 -20.73 -17.18
C PRO A 300 -4.22 -21.80 -16.70
N ARG A 301 -3.10 -22.01 -17.41
CA ARG A 301 -2.02 -22.93 -16.98
C ARG A 301 -1.22 -22.42 -15.77
N LEU A 302 -1.30 -21.12 -15.46
CA LEU A 302 -0.77 -20.55 -14.22
C LEU A 302 -1.70 -20.82 -13.01
N GLU A 303 -2.93 -21.28 -13.24
CA GLU A 303 -3.84 -21.79 -12.20
C GLU A 303 -3.73 -23.31 -12.04
N ALA A 304 -2.65 -23.93 -12.56
CA ALA A 304 -2.43 -25.34 -12.34
C ALA A 304 -2.30 -25.62 -10.82
N PRO A 305 -2.86 -26.72 -10.29
CA PRO A 305 -2.88 -27.00 -8.85
C PRO A 305 -1.51 -26.91 -8.16
N GLY A 306 -0.44 -27.32 -8.86
CA GLY A 306 0.93 -27.26 -8.33
C GLY A 306 1.59 -25.88 -8.34
N LEU A 307 0.98 -24.86 -8.94
CA LEU A 307 1.39 -23.45 -8.89
C LEU A 307 0.68 -22.71 -7.75
N GLU A 308 -0.59 -23.07 -7.51
CA GLU A 308 -1.40 -22.55 -6.41
C GLU A 308 -0.82 -22.97 -5.05
N LEU A 309 -0.42 -24.24 -4.90
CA LEU A 309 0.25 -24.75 -3.69
C LEU A 309 1.59 -24.06 -3.39
N ALA A 310 2.28 -23.56 -4.42
CA ALA A 310 3.56 -22.89 -4.28
C ALA A 310 3.45 -21.36 -4.12
N ARG A 311 2.21 -20.83 -4.08
CA ARG A 311 1.94 -19.41 -3.95
C ARG A 311 1.88 -19.04 -2.46
N HIS A 312 2.77 -18.15 -2.06
CA HIS A 312 2.80 -17.58 -0.73
C HIS A 312 2.51 -16.07 -0.81
N GLU A 313 1.43 -15.63 -0.16
CA GLU A 313 1.00 -14.24 -0.18
C GLU A 313 1.40 -13.54 1.12
N VAL A 314 2.10 -12.42 0.98
CA VAL A 314 2.52 -11.55 2.10
C VAL A 314 1.58 -10.34 2.14
N LYS A 315 0.93 -10.13 3.29
CA LYS A 315 -0.02 -9.04 3.56
C LYS A 315 0.37 -8.26 4.82
N ILE A 316 -0.07 -6.99 4.91
CA ILE A 316 0.34 -6.12 6.04
C ILE A 316 -0.40 -6.56 7.30
N GLU A 317 -1.59 -7.12 7.11
CA GLU A 317 -2.39 -7.77 8.13
C GLU A 317 -1.66 -8.95 8.79
N ASP A 318 -0.72 -9.60 8.08
CA ASP A 318 0.11 -10.69 8.62
C ASP A 318 1.16 -10.19 9.63
N TYR A 319 1.41 -8.87 9.70
CA TYR A 319 2.29 -8.30 10.72
C TYR A 319 1.54 -8.03 12.02
N SER A 320 1.89 -8.78 13.06
CA SER A 320 1.48 -8.50 14.43
C SER A 320 1.97 -7.13 14.90
N LYS A 321 1.41 -6.63 16.01
CA LYS A 321 1.91 -5.36 16.58
C LYS A 321 3.36 -5.51 17.02
N LEU A 322 3.73 -6.70 17.49
CA LEU A 322 5.09 -7.04 17.85
C LEU A 322 6.02 -7.04 16.64
N ASP A 323 5.60 -7.55 15.48
CA ASP A 323 6.41 -7.50 14.25
C ASP A 323 6.66 -6.06 13.82
N LYS A 324 5.60 -5.23 13.80
CA LYS A 324 5.72 -3.80 13.50
C LYS A 324 6.66 -3.09 14.48
N ALA A 325 6.55 -3.41 15.77
CA ALA A 325 7.45 -2.89 16.80
C ALA A 325 8.91 -3.29 16.56
N GLN A 326 9.17 -4.56 16.25
CA GLN A 326 10.52 -5.08 15.96
C GLN A 326 11.09 -4.46 14.68
N ILE A 327 10.27 -4.28 13.64
CA ILE A 327 10.69 -3.62 12.39
C ILE A 327 11.12 -2.19 12.70
N LEU A 328 10.27 -1.41 13.39
CA LEU A 328 10.61 -0.05 13.79
C LEU A 328 11.87 -0.03 14.66
N TYR A 329 11.97 -0.91 15.65
CA TYR A 329 13.12 -0.97 16.55
C TYR A 329 14.42 -1.26 15.81
N ASN A 330 14.43 -2.26 14.93
CA ASN A 330 15.62 -2.61 14.14
C ASN A 330 16.07 -1.44 13.25
N HIS A 331 15.15 -0.72 12.64
CA HIS A 331 15.49 0.45 11.81
C HIS A 331 16.11 1.57 12.66
N LEU A 332 15.54 1.88 13.82
CA LEU A 332 16.10 2.87 14.74
C LEU A 332 17.48 2.44 15.28
N TYR A 333 17.63 1.16 15.60
CA TYR A 333 18.85 0.60 16.19
C TYR A 333 20.01 0.54 15.20
N PHE A 334 19.79 -0.03 14.01
CA PHE A 334 20.87 -0.34 13.06
C PHE A 334 21.19 0.76 12.05
N LEU A 335 20.26 1.68 11.75
CA LEU A 335 20.53 2.74 10.77
C LEU A 335 21.38 3.89 11.34
N GLY A 336 21.77 3.85 12.61
CA GLY A 336 22.70 4.82 13.19
C GLY A 336 22.06 6.18 13.50
N LEU A 337 20.77 6.17 13.85
CA LEU A 337 20.07 7.36 14.33
C LEU A 337 20.72 7.92 15.61
N GLY A 338 20.78 9.25 15.75
CA GLY A 338 21.23 9.88 16.99
C GLY A 338 20.33 9.55 18.18
N GLU A 339 20.89 9.49 19.39
CA GLU A 339 20.11 9.10 20.58
C GLU A 339 18.97 10.08 20.90
N ASP A 340 19.11 11.36 20.57
CA ASP A 340 18.06 12.36 20.78
C ASP A 340 16.80 12.02 19.96
N TYR A 341 16.96 11.56 18.71
CA TYR A 341 15.85 11.11 17.85
C TYR A 341 15.20 9.84 18.39
N LYS A 342 16.00 8.87 18.86
CA LYS A 342 15.48 7.65 19.48
C LYS A 342 14.68 7.97 20.74
N GLN A 343 15.16 8.91 21.57
CA GLN A 343 14.41 9.37 22.75
C GLN A 343 13.05 9.94 22.38
N LYS A 344 12.94 10.72 21.30
CA LYS A 344 11.65 11.30 20.85
C LYS A 344 10.61 10.25 20.47
N VAL A 345 11.06 9.12 19.91
CA VAL A 345 10.19 7.96 19.63
C VAL A 345 9.78 7.23 20.92
N LYS A 346 10.66 7.20 21.94
CA LYS A 346 10.40 6.59 23.25
C LYS A 346 9.52 7.45 24.16
N GLU A 347 9.67 8.77 24.11
CA GLU A 347 8.90 9.76 24.88
C GLU A 347 7.39 9.55 24.70
N ASP A 348 6.63 9.63 25.80
CA ASP A 348 5.18 9.44 25.84
C ASP A 348 4.66 8.19 25.09
N LYS A 349 5.54 7.19 24.97
CA LYS A 349 5.33 5.99 24.17
C LYS A 349 4.91 6.27 22.71
N ASN A 350 5.51 7.29 22.09
CA ASN A 350 5.22 7.68 20.71
C ASN A 350 5.39 6.54 19.69
N TYR A 351 6.24 5.55 19.95
CA TYR A 351 6.34 4.31 19.16
C TYR A 351 4.98 3.64 18.94
N TRP A 352 4.05 3.68 19.91
CA TRP A 352 2.70 3.13 19.74
C TRP A 352 1.87 3.86 18.68
N LYS A 353 2.07 5.17 18.51
CA LYS A 353 1.38 5.97 17.48
C LYS A 353 1.83 5.53 16.09
N ILE A 354 3.12 5.25 15.94
CA ILE A 354 3.72 4.76 14.69
C ILE A 354 3.22 3.34 14.39
N ILE A 355 3.36 2.42 15.35
CA ILE A 355 2.99 0.99 15.20
C ILE A 355 1.50 0.81 14.85
N LYS A 356 0.62 1.64 15.42
CA LYS A 356 -0.83 1.57 15.20
C LYS A 356 -1.32 2.41 14.02
N HIS A 357 -0.42 3.09 13.30
CA HIS A 357 -0.82 3.97 12.21
C HIS A 357 -1.40 3.18 11.03
N LYS A 358 -2.51 3.65 10.44
CA LYS A 358 -3.18 2.98 9.31
C LYS A 358 -2.29 2.85 8.07
N ASN A 359 -1.39 3.81 7.86
CA ASN A 359 -0.47 3.84 6.72
C ASN A 359 0.90 3.21 7.05
N TYR A 360 1.02 2.42 8.12
CA TYR A 360 2.28 1.77 8.48
C TYR A 360 2.74 0.85 7.33
N ASN A 361 3.94 1.09 6.81
CA ASN A 361 4.56 0.29 5.76
C ASN A 361 6.07 0.18 6.02
N PRO A 362 6.69 -1.00 5.95
CA PRO A 362 8.13 -1.16 6.21
C PRO A 362 9.02 -0.19 5.41
N ARG A 363 8.68 0.10 4.15
CA ARG A 363 9.42 1.07 3.31
C ARG A 363 9.31 2.50 3.84
N LEU A 364 8.16 2.87 4.41
CA LEU A 364 7.96 4.16 5.05
C LEU A 364 8.75 4.27 6.36
N ILE A 365 8.84 3.18 7.12
CA ILE A 365 9.67 3.10 8.33
C ILE A 365 11.15 3.23 8.02
N GLU A 366 11.64 2.56 6.96
CA GLU A 366 12.99 2.78 6.45
C GLU A 366 13.20 4.25 6.04
N PHE A 367 12.20 4.86 5.41
CA PHE A 367 12.29 6.25 4.97
C PHE A 367 12.46 7.23 6.13
N ILE A 368 11.61 7.13 7.15
CA ILE A 368 11.64 8.05 8.30
C ILE A 368 12.85 7.82 9.23
N SER A 369 13.48 6.64 9.14
CA SER A 369 14.61 6.25 9.99
C SER A 369 15.98 6.43 9.33
N ASP A 370 16.05 7.04 8.15
CA ASP A 370 17.31 7.25 7.40
C ASP A 370 18.03 8.53 7.86
N PRO A 371 19.23 8.44 8.47
CA PRO A 371 19.97 9.62 8.95
C PRO A 371 20.32 10.63 7.85
N LEU A 372 20.47 10.19 6.60
CA LEU A 372 20.77 11.11 5.49
C LEU A 372 19.60 12.06 5.22
N ARG A 373 18.37 11.63 5.51
CA ARG A 373 17.14 12.41 5.31
C ARG A 373 16.80 13.30 6.51
N LEU A 374 17.38 13.02 7.67
CA LEU A 374 17.14 13.78 8.91
C LEU A 374 18.13 14.92 9.13
N LYS A 375 19.05 15.18 8.20
CA LYS A 375 20.08 16.24 8.32
C LYS A 375 19.50 17.63 8.61
N GLU A 376 18.28 17.89 8.16
CA GLU A 376 17.62 19.19 8.29
C GLU A 376 16.47 19.19 9.31
N VAL A 377 16.15 18.03 9.91
CA VAL A 377 15.05 17.88 10.88
C VAL A 377 15.65 17.85 12.29
N PRO A 378 15.45 18.86 13.14
CA PRO A 378 15.93 18.81 14.51
C PRO A 378 15.18 17.74 15.34
N PRO A 379 15.79 17.16 16.40
CA PRO A 379 15.15 16.11 17.21
C PRO A 379 13.78 16.51 17.76
N GLU A 380 13.58 17.77 18.13
CA GLU A 380 12.32 18.29 18.68
C GLU A 380 11.15 18.17 17.71
N ASP A 381 11.42 18.34 16.41
CA ASP A 381 10.41 18.28 15.34
C ASP A 381 10.26 16.86 14.76
N TYR A 382 11.07 15.90 15.20
CA TYR A 382 11.13 14.56 14.61
C TYR A 382 9.79 13.84 14.65
N MET A 383 9.06 13.92 15.77
CA MET A 383 7.73 13.30 15.87
C MET A 383 6.71 13.97 14.95
N GLY A 384 6.80 15.29 14.76
CA GLY A 384 5.99 16.02 13.79
C GLY A 384 6.29 15.57 12.37
N PHE A 385 7.57 15.45 12.01
CA PHE A 385 8.01 14.90 10.72
C PHE A 385 7.51 13.47 10.51
N ILE A 386 7.65 12.57 11.48
CA ILE A 386 7.15 11.18 11.35
C ILE A 386 5.65 11.18 11.10
N GLN A 387 4.90 11.95 11.88
CA GLN A 387 3.45 12.02 11.74
C GLN A 387 3.05 12.60 10.39
N GLU A 388 3.65 13.72 9.96
CA GLU A 388 3.43 14.30 8.64
C GLU A 388 3.73 13.30 7.51
N ARG A 389 4.80 12.50 7.62
CA ARG A 389 5.16 11.51 6.59
C ARG A 389 4.21 10.30 6.58
N LEU A 390 3.70 9.91 7.75
CA LEU A 390 2.70 8.87 7.89
C LEU A 390 1.32 9.32 7.40
N ASP A 391 0.97 10.58 7.64
CA ASP A 391 -0.30 11.20 7.22
C ASP A 391 -0.26 11.59 5.74
N ASN A 392 0.85 12.16 5.27
CA ASN A 392 1.09 12.68 3.92
C ASN A 392 2.35 12.04 3.29
N PRO A 393 2.25 10.80 2.78
CA PRO A 393 3.34 10.17 2.02
C PRO A 393 3.69 10.88 0.69
N ALA A 394 3.04 12.01 0.37
CA ALA A 394 3.25 12.87 -0.80
C ALA A 394 4.72 13.28 -1.07
N ASP A 395 5.51 13.62 -0.06
CA ASP A 395 6.92 14.03 -0.27
C ASP A 395 7.84 12.88 -0.66
N ILE A 396 7.47 11.65 -0.32
CA ILE A 396 8.13 10.45 -0.83
C ILE A 396 7.87 10.34 -2.33
N TRP A 397 6.65 10.65 -2.77
CA TRP A 397 6.31 10.73 -4.18
C TRP A 397 7.05 11.86 -4.89
N LYS A 398 7.24 13.03 -4.26
CA LYS A 398 8.05 14.13 -4.82
C LYS A 398 9.49 13.70 -5.09
N GLN A 399 10.14 13.03 -4.14
CA GLN A 399 11.51 12.52 -4.32
C GLN A 399 11.59 11.44 -5.40
N ALA A 400 10.66 10.48 -5.40
CA ALA A 400 10.58 9.46 -6.44
C ALA A 400 10.31 10.09 -7.83
N TYR A 401 9.44 11.09 -7.90
CA TYR A 401 9.04 11.76 -9.13
C TYR A 401 10.11 12.70 -9.70
N LEU A 402 10.91 13.35 -8.85
CA LEU A 402 11.95 14.27 -9.33
C LEU A 402 13.26 13.55 -9.65
N HIS A 403 13.59 12.50 -8.91
CA HIS A 403 14.93 11.90 -8.94
C HIS A 403 14.96 10.43 -9.37
N GLN A 404 13.83 9.73 -9.36
CA GLN A 404 13.77 8.29 -9.70
C GLN A 404 12.91 8.01 -10.94
N THR A 405 12.32 9.04 -11.56
CA THR A 405 11.61 8.91 -12.83
C THR A 405 12.24 9.81 -13.89
N ASP A 406 12.32 9.27 -15.11
CA ASP A 406 12.70 10.04 -16.29
C ASP A 406 11.54 10.93 -16.78
N ASP A 407 11.83 11.83 -17.71
CA ASP A 407 10.84 12.80 -18.20
C ASP A 407 9.68 12.13 -18.96
N TYR A 408 9.92 11.02 -19.65
CA TYR A 408 8.85 10.27 -20.32
C TYR A 408 7.89 9.62 -19.31
N CYS A 409 8.41 9.13 -18.19
CA CYS A 409 7.59 8.69 -17.06
C CYS A 409 6.77 9.85 -16.50
N LYS A 410 7.36 11.04 -16.33
CA LYS A 410 6.63 12.22 -15.88
C LYS A 410 5.50 12.60 -16.83
N PHE A 411 5.72 12.53 -18.15
CA PHE A 411 4.69 12.78 -19.16
C PHE A 411 3.51 11.82 -18.98
N LEU A 412 3.76 10.53 -18.75
CA LEU A 412 2.70 9.55 -18.54
C LEU A 412 1.93 9.78 -17.23
N ILE A 413 2.64 10.06 -16.13
CA ILE A 413 2.03 10.40 -14.83
C ILE A 413 1.11 11.62 -14.99
N GLN A 414 1.61 12.67 -15.64
CA GLN A 414 0.84 13.91 -15.86
C GLN A 414 -0.34 13.72 -16.80
N SER A 415 -0.19 12.90 -17.85
CA SER A 415 -1.30 12.55 -18.74
C SER A 415 -2.41 11.84 -17.97
N LEU A 416 -2.07 10.86 -17.12
CA LEU A 416 -3.07 10.20 -16.27
C LEU A 416 -3.69 11.19 -15.28
N PHE A 417 -2.85 12.01 -14.65
CA PHE A 417 -3.30 13.03 -13.72
C PHE A 417 -4.37 13.93 -14.33
N SER A 418 -4.12 14.44 -15.54
CA SER A 418 -5.06 15.30 -16.26
C SER A 418 -6.38 14.60 -16.55
N LEU A 419 -6.35 13.31 -16.86
CA LEU A 419 -7.54 12.51 -17.20
C LEU A 419 -8.37 12.11 -15.98
N GLY A 420 -7.88 12.27 -14.76
CA GLY A 420 -8.63 11.94 -13.53
C GLY A 420 -8.38 10.53 -13.01
N GLU A 421 -9.41 9.91 -12.43
CA GLU A 421 -9.35 8.56 -11.87
C GLU A 421 -10.00 7.52 -12.79
N LYS A 422 -9.58 6.25 -12.67
CA LYS A 422 -10.15 5.10 -13.40
C LYS A 422 -10.23 5.35 -14.92
N VAL A 423 -9.08 5.58 -15.54
CA VAL A 423 -8.96 5.96 -16.95
C VAL A 423 -8.72 4.73 -17.84
N PRO A 424 -9.51 4.50 -18.91
CA PRO A 424 -9.23 3.40 -19.84
C PRO A 424 -7.83 3.51 -20.46
N GLU A 425 -7.08 2.41 -20.53
CA GLU A 425 -5.70 2.41 -21.05
C GLU A 425 -5.62 3.00 -22.48
N ARG A 426 -6.62 2.71 -23.33
CA ARG A 426 -6.71 3.27 -24.70
C ARG A 426 -6.69 4.80 -24.71
N ILE A 427 -7.31 5.43 -23.71
CA ILE A 427 -7.42 6.88 -23.57
C ILE A 427 -6.12 7.44 -23.04
N LEU A 428 -5.57 6.84 -21.99
CA LEU A 428 -4.28 7.26 -21.45
C LEU A 428 -3.17 7.22 -22.51
N LYS A 429 -3.11 6.16 -23.32
CA LYS A 429 -2.12 6.01 -24.40
C LYS A 429 -2.21 7.14 -25.43
N ARG A 430 -3.43 7.51 -25.84
CA ARG A 430 -3.65 8.62 -26.77
C ARG A 430 -3.21 9.95 -26.16
N ALA A 431 -3.59 10.22 -24.91
CA ALA A 431 -3.20 11.45 -24.23
C ALA A 431 -1.68 11.55 -24.02
N PHE A 432 -1.04 10.45 -23.63
CA PHE A 432 0.41 10.37 -23.52
C PHE A 432 1.12 10.62 -24.84
N ASN A 433 0.62 10.04 -25.95
CA ASN A 433 1.22 10.26 -27.25
C ASN A 433 1.13 11.74 -27.66
N ALA A 434 -0.02 12.40 -27.42
CA ALA A 434 -0.17 13.83 -27.68
C ALA A 434 0.75 14.68 -26.80
N ARG A 435 0.91 14.32 -25.51
CA ARG A 435 1.89 14.92 -24.59
C ARG A 435 3.31 14.79 -25.16
N LEU A 436 3.70 13.61 -25.61
CA LEU A 436 5.02 13.35 -26.17
C LEU A 436 5.24 14.06 -27.50
N ASP A 437 4.24 14.11 -28.39
CA ASP A 437 4.37 14.80 -29.68
C ASP A 437 4.60 16.31 -29.48
N TYR A 438 3.93 16.93 -28.52
CA TYR A 438 4.18 18.31 -28.12
C TYR A 438 5.64 18.52 -27.64
N GLU A 439 6.14 17.63 -26.79
CA GLU A 439 7.50 17.69 -26.23
C GLU A 439 8.60 17.47 -27.30
N ILE A 440 8.31 16.65 -28.31
CA ILE A 440 9.21 16.45 -29.47
C ILE A 440 9.28 17.74 -30.30
N GLU A 441 8.14 18.36 -30.58
CA GLU A 441 8.06 19.56 -31.43
C GLU A 441 8.66 20.80 -30.75
N HIS A 442 8.44 20.97 -29.44
CA HIS A 442 8.74 22.22 -28.75
C HIS A 442 9.95 22.15 -27.81
N ASN A 443 10.30 20.97 -27.30
CA ASN A 443 11.26 20.82 -26.19
C ASN A 443 12.44 19.87 -26.50
N GLY A 444 12.56 19.39 -27.74
CA GLY A 444 13.73 18.65 -28.22
C GLY A 444 13.79 17.17 -27.82
N PHE A 445 12.68 16.60 -27.36
CA PHE A 445 12.55 15.16 -27.09
C PHE A 445 12.52 14.34 -28.38
N ARG A 446 12.67 13.02 -28.26
CA ARG A 446 12.60 12.09 -29.40
C ARG A 446 11.67 10.93 -29.07
N ARG A 447 11.02 10.37 -30.09
CA ARG A 447 10.18 9.19 -29.90
C ARG A 447 11.06 7.93 -29.87
N GLU A 448 11.17 7.33 -28.70
CA GLU A 448 11.78 6.02 -28.50
C GLU A 448 10.80 4.90 -28.90
N ALA A 449 11.33 3.74 -29.27
CA ALA A 449 10.50 2.57 -29.56
C ALA A 449 9.74 2.13 -28.30
N ASP A 450 8.44 1.85 -28.45
CA ASP A 450 7.55 1.36 -27.39
C ASP A 450 7.53 2.18 -26.10
N VAL A 451 7.86 3.47 -26.18
CA VAL A 451 8.02 4.36 -25.02
C VAL A 451 6.82 4.33 -24.07
N TYR A 452 5.58 4.35 -24.58
CA TYR A 452 4.40 4.26 -23.72
C TYR A 452 4.38 2.97 -22.89
N ALA A 453 4.58 1.83 -23.53
CA ALA A 453 4.53 0.53 -22.86
C ALA A 453 5.66 0.40 -21.83
N LEU A 454 6.86 0.87 -22.16
CA LEU A 454 8.02 0.88 -21.26
C LEU A 454 7.76 1.76 -20.03
N ARG A 455 7.27 3.00 -20.21
CA ARG A 455 7.01 3.92 -19.09
C ARG A 455 5.81 3.50 -18.26
N LEU A 456 4.73 3.01 -18.88
CA LEU A 456 3.57 2.49 -18.16
C LEU A 456 4.01 1.39 -17.21
N LYS A 457 4.75 0.42 -17.74
CA LYS A 457 5.30 -0.71 -17.01
C LYS A 457 6.23 -0.30 -15.87
N HIS A 458 7.13 0.66 -16.09
CA HIS A 458 8.02 1.18 -15.04
C HIS A 458 7.23 1.84 -13.90
N LEU A 459 6.11 2.50 -14.22
CA LEU A 459 5.30 3.22 -13.24
C LEU A 459 4.24 2.37 -12.54
N MET A 460 3.86 1.23 -13.11
CA MET A 460 2.91 0.29 -12.50
C MET A 460 3.39 -0.15 -11.12
N GLY A 461 2.47 -0.21 -10.16
CA GLY A 461 2.62 -0.51 -8.72
C GLY A 461 3.65 0.33 -7.96
N GLY A 462 4.19 1.38 -8.58
CA GLY A 462 4.91 2.47 -7.92
C GLY A 462 4.03 3.71 -7.90
N PHE A 463 3.74 4.25 -9.07
CA PHE A 463 2.87 5.42 -9.24
C PHE A 463 1.46 5.04 -9.71
N LEU A 464 1.33 4.01 -10.55
CA LEU A 464 0.08 3.66 -11.23
C LEU A 464 -0.43 2.28 -10.78
N LYS A 465 -1.74 2.06 -10.83
CA LYS A 465 -2.37 0.74 -10.68
C LYS A 465 -3.37 0.52 -11.80
N ALA A 466 -3.57 -0.74 -12.17
CA ALA A 466 -4.50 -1.16 -13.20
C ALA A 466 -5.60 -2.01 -12.56
N VAL A 467 -6.86 -1.71 -12.88
CA VAL A 467 -8.04 -2.47 -12.48
C VAL A 467 -8.70 -2.96 -13.76
N ARG A 468 -8.95 -4.26 -13.85
CA ARG A 468 -9.63 -4.86 -15.00
C ARG A 468 -11.12 -4.98 -14.69
N HIS A 469 -11.96 -4.55 -15.62
CA HIS A 469 -13.41 -4.70 -15.52
C HIS A 469 -13.92 -5.25 -16.86
N GLY A 470 -14.20 -6.56 -16.88
CA GLY A 470 -14.46 -7.30 -18.11
C GLY A 470 -13.24 -7.32 -19.04
N GLU A 471 -13.44 -6.98 -20.32
CA GLU A 471 -12.36 -6.91 -21.31
C GLU A 471 -11.51 -5.62 -21.22
N ASN A 472 -11.97 -4.61 -20.47
CA ASN A 472 -11.35 -3.30 -20.41
C ASN A 472 -10.38 -3.16 -19.22
N VAL A 473 -9.26 -2.49 -19.46
CA VAL A 473 -8.25 -2.16 -18.45
C VAL A 473 -8.33 -0.66 -18.11
N TYR A 474 -8.49 -0.37 -16.83
CA TYR A 474 -8.54 0.99 -16.28
C TYR A 474 -7.31 1.28 -15.43
N LEU A 475 -6.74 2.46 -15.60
CA LEU A 475 -5.55 2.92 -14.89
C LEU A 475 -5.92 4.03 -13.90
N SER A 476 -5.31 3.99 -12.73
CA SER A 476 -5.45 5.00 -11.68
C SER A 476 -4.14 5.16 -10.93
N PHE A 477 -4.02 6.17 -10.06
CA PHE A 477 -2.86 6.24 -9.18
C PHE A 477 -2.86 5.11 -8.17
N PHE A 478 -1.66 4.58 -7.89
CA PHE A 478 -1.46 3.51 -6.92
C PHE A 478 -1.96 3.94 -5.54
N ASN A 479 -1.64 5.17 -5.14
CA ASN A 479 -2.08 5.78 -3.89
C ASN A 479 -2.71 7.17 -4.16
N PRO A 480 -3.86 7.52 -3.54
CA PRO A 480 -4.48 8.84 -3.69
C PRO A 480 -3.54 10.03 -3.39
N SER A 481 -2.59 9.87 -2.46
CA SER A 481 -1.60 10.90 -2.12
C SER A 481 -0.66 11.31 -3.26
N ILE A 482 -0.60 10.52 -4.35
CA ILE A 482 0.13 10.90 -5.56
C ILE A 482 -0.61 12.05 -6.27
N THR A 483 -1.94 12.00 -6.28
CA THR A 483 -2.77 13.09 -6.81
C THR A 483 -2.47 14.37 -6.04
N ASP A 484 -2.52 14.33 -4.70
CA ASP A 484 -2.25 15.47 -3.82
C ASP A 484 -0.86 16.09 -4.05
N PHE A 485 0.15 15.23 -4.21
CA PHE A 485 1.49 15.66 -4.59
C PHE A 485 1.50 16.41 -5.94
N LEU A 486 0.91 15.83 -6.99
CA LEU A 486 0.94 16.41 -8.34
C LEU A 486 0.19 17.73 -8.41
N LEU A 487 -0.85 17.90 -7.60
CA LEU A 487 -1.61 19.13 -7.47
C LEU A 487 -0.75 20.26 -6.94
N HIS A 488 -0.11 20.02 -5.81
CA HIS A 488 0.79 21.00 -5.23
C HIS A 488 1.95 21.31 -6.19
N TYR A 489 2.59 20.29 -6.76
CA TYR A 489 3.70 20.47 -7.70
C TYR A 489 3.35 21.29 -8.95
N LEU A 490 2.20 21.01 -9.58
CA LEU A 490 1.77 21.71 -10.80
C LEU A 490 1.18 23.10 -10.50
N SER A 491 0.72 23.36 -9.27
CA SER A 491 0.30 24.70 -8.86
C SER A 491 1.48 25.67 -8.77
N GLU A 492 2.66 25.17 -8.38
CA GLU A 492 3.90 25.94 -8.29
C GLU A 492 4.66 25.99 -9.62
N ASN A 493 4.61 24.91 -10.41
CA ASN A 493 5.32 24.79 -11.68
C ASN A 493 4.42 25.17 -12.88
N LYS A 494 4.28 26.49 -13.09
CA LYS A 494 3.46 27.04 -14.19
C LYS A 494 3.89 26.53 -15.57
N ASP A 495 5.19 26.40 -15.84
CA ASP A 495 5.67 25.95 -17.14
C ASP A 495 5.16 24.53 -17.44
N GLU A 496 5.28 23.61 -16.48
CA GLU A 496 4.82 22.24 -16.67
C GLU A 496 3.29 22.15 -16.79
N LYS A 497 2.56 22.95 -16.00
CA LYS A 497 1.10 23.13 -16.12
C LYS A 497 0.70 23.52 -17.54
N TRP A 498 1.38 24.52 -18.13
CA TRP A 498 1.11 24.99 -19.48
C TRP A 498 1.50 23.99 -20.57
N ARG A 499 2.56 23.22 -20.38
CA ARG A 499 2.93 22.15 -21.32
C ARG A 499 1.85 21.06 -21.37
N ILE A 500 1.25 20.70 -20.23
CA ILE A 500 0.10 19.78 -20.18
C ILE A 500 -1.07 20.37 -20.98
N LEU A 501 -1.46 21.61 -20.69
CA LEU A 501 -2.57 22.29 -21.37
C LEU A 501 -2.35 22.40 -22.90
N ASN A 502 -1.13 22.65 -23.36
CA ASN A 502 -0.84 22.70 -24.79
C ASN A 502 -0.86 21.33 -25.49
N SER A 503 -0.99 20.24 -24.74
CA SER A 503 -0.97 18.87 -25.27
C SER A 503 -2.27 18.08 -25.08
N VAL A 504 -3.30 18.69 -24.49
CA VAL A 504 -4.59 18.02 -24.26
C VAL A 504 -5.24 17.61 -25.58
N ILE A 505 -5.94 16.49 -25.60
CA ILE A 505 -6.74 16.04 -26.75
C ILE A 505 -8.16 15.62 -26.32
N PHE A 506 -8.36 15.40 -25.03
CA PHE A 506 -9.66 15.06 -24.46
C PHE A 506 -10.22 16.21 -23.64
N THR A 507 -11.53 16.42 -23.71
CA THR A 507 -12.25 17.38 -22.86
C THR A 507 -12.09 17.08 -21.38
N SER A 508 -12.08 15.80 -21.00
CA SER A 508 -11.87 15.35 -19.62
C SER A 508 -10.52 15.77 -19.04
N GLN A 509 -9.49 15.99 -19.88
CA GLN A 509 -8.21 16.52 -19.41
C GLN A 509 -8.31 17.95 -18.89
N LEU A 510 -9.32 18.70 -19.32
CA LEU A 510 -9.62 20.06 -18.86
C LEU A 510 -10.55 20.01 -17.65
N THR A 511 -11.66 19.28 -17.75
CA THR A 511 -12.73 19.29 -16.75
C THR A 511 -12.38 18.58 -15.44
N ASN A 512 -11.48 17.60 -15.43
CA ASN A 512 -11.17 16.83 -14.21
C ASN A 512 -10.19 17.49 -13.23
N ARG A 513 -9.34 18.42 -13.71
CA ARG A 513 -8.25 19.01 -12.90
C ARG A 513 -8.07 20.52 -13.02
N PHE A 514 -8.56 21.15 -14.09
CA PHE A 514 -8.33 22.58 -14.39
C PHE A 514 -9.58 23.45 -14.22
N ILE A 515 -10.51 23.06 -13.33
CA ILE A 515 -11.73 23.81 -13.02
C ILE A 515 -11.71 24.40 -11.61
N THR A 516 -12.44 25.50 -11.41
CA THR A 516 -12.56 26.22 -10.13
C THR A 516 -13.84 25.77 -9.41
N SER A 517 -13.81 24.62 -8.74
CA SER A 517 -14.91 24.17 -7.84
C SER A 517 -14.45 24.20 -6.38
N LYS A 518 -15.34 23.91 -5.41
CA LYS A 518 -15.02 23.86 -3.97
C LYS A 518 -13.86 22.91 -3.63
N ASP A 519 -13.57 21.95 -4.51
CA ASP A 519 -12.50 20.97 -4.39
C ASP A 519 -11.35 21.26 -5.39
N SER A 520 -11.19 22.51 -5.83
CA SER A 520 -10.29 22.86 -6.94
C SER A 520 -8.84 22.45 -6.73
N LEU A 521 -8.26 22.00 -7.84
CA LEU A 521 -7.03 21.26 -7.86
C LEU A 521 -5.90 22.02 -8.60
N LEU A 522 -6.21 22.84 -9.63
CA LEU A 522 -5.27 23.78 -10.29
C LEU A 522 -5.97 25.04 -10.85
N ALA A 523 -6.34 25.99 -9.98
CA ALA A 523 -6.95 27.26 -10.42
C ALA A 523 -6.01 28.10 -11.30
N PHE A 524 -6.60 28.98 -12.12
CA PHE A 524 -5.88 29.96 -12.94
C PHE A 524 -5.88 31.32 -12.27
N VAL A 525 -4.71 31.96 -12.24
CA VAL A 525 -4.59 33.36 -11.80
C VAL A 525 -4.98 34.31 -12.94
N GLU A 526 -5.26 35.57 -12.62
CA GLU A 526 -5.85 36.56 -13.55
C GLU A 526 -5.05 36.72 -14.86
N ASP A 527 -3.71 36.66 -14.80
CA ASP A 527 -2.82 36.75 -15.96
C ASP A 527 -2.82 35.51 -16.86
N GLU A 528 -3.35 34.37 -16.38
CA GLU A 528 -3.48 33.12 -17.13
C GLU A 528 -4.81 33.01 -17.89
N ILE A 529 -5.82 33.81 -17.54
CA ILE A 529 -7.19 33.69 -18.08
C ILE A 529 -7.23 33.98 -19.59
N SER A 530 -6.65 35.10 -20.05
CA SER A 530 -6.68 35.43 -21.49
C SER A 530 -5.85 34.46 -22.34
N PRO A 531 -4.63 34.04 -21.95
CA PRO A 531 -3.91 32.99 -22.65
C PRO A 531 -4.66 31.64 -22.69
N LEU A 532 -5.36 31.29 -21.62
CA LEU A 532 -6.14 30.05 -21.55
C LEU A 532 -7.32 30.11 -22.52
N GLU A 533 -8.07 31.21 -22.52
CA GLU A 533 -9.18 31.43 -23.45
C GLU A 533 -8.72 31.28 -24.90
N ALA A 534 -7.61 31.93 -25.26
CA ALA A 534 -7.06 31.86 -26.62
C ALA A 534 -6.64 30.43 -27.00
N LEU A 535 -6.07 29.68 -26.04
CA LEU A 535 -5.70 28.27 -26.25
C LEU A 535 -6.94 27.41 -26.50
N ILE A 536 -7.97 27.53 -25.65
CA ILE A 536 -9.20 26.73 -25.77
C ILE A 536 -9.95 27.10 -27.05
N SER A 537 -10.13 28.39 -27.34
CA SER A 537 -10.78 28.84 -28.58
C SER A 537 -10.12 28.29 -29.84
N ARG A 538 -8.77 28.16 -29.86
CA ARG A 538 -8.04 27.58 -30.99
C ARG A 538 -8.19 26.07 -31.10
N ARG A 539 -8.35 25.37 -29.98
CA ARG A 539 -8.31 23.89 -29.91
C ARG A 539 -9.67 23.24 -29.72
N ALA A 540 -10.72 24.02 -29.44
CA ALA A 540 -12.04 23.51 -29.10
C ALA A 540 -12.55 22.49 -30.13
N ASP A 541 -12.32 22.75 -31.42
CA ASP A 541 -12.79 21.85 -32.49
C ASP A 541 -11.98 20.54 -32.60
N ASP A 542 -10.75 20.50 -32.08
CA ASP A 542 -9.86 19.33 -32.11
C ASP A 542 -10.04 18.42 -30.88
N LEU A 543 -10.69 18.91 -29.83
CA LEU A 543 -10.95 18.14 -28.61
C LEU A 543 -12.03 17.09 -28.87
N VAL A 544 -11.93 15.97 -28.16
CA VAL A 544 -12.93 14.89 -28.22
C VAL A 544 -13.28 14.42 -26.83
N ASP A 545 -14.50 13.92 -26.64
CA ASP A 545 -14.83 13.16 -25.45
C ASP A 545 -14.16 11.78 -25.49
N PRO A 546 -13.55 11.29 -24.40
CA PRO A 546 -12.87 10.00 -24.38
C PRO A 546 -13.79 8.79 -24.65
N GLU A 547 -15.07 8.90 -24.32
CA GLU A 547 -16.07 7.82 -24.50
C GLU A 547 -16.91 8.02 -25.77
N GLY A 548 -16.70 9.12 -26.48
CA GLY A 548 -17.42 9.46 -27.72
C GLY A 548 -18.70 10.26 -27.46
N GLY A 549 -18.83 10.86 -26.27
CA GLY A 549 -19.91 11.76 -25.94
C GLY A 549 -19.77 13.17 -26.52
N SER A 550 -20.68 14.04 -26.12
CA SER A 550 -20.74 15.42 -26.59
C SER A 550 -19.61 16.24 -25.99
N ARG A 551 -18.66 16.63 -26.84
CA ARG A 551 -17.59 17.58 -26.47
C ARG A 551 -18.15 18.91 -25.96
N ASP A 552 -19.23 19.37 -26.57
CA ASP A 552 -19.77 20.70 -26.32
C ASP A 552 -20.36 20.80 -24.90
N ILE A 553 -20.93 19.72 -24.35
CA ILE A 553 -21.34 19.66 -22.93
C ILE A 553 -20.15 19.85 -22.00
N GLU A 554 -19.04 19.14 -22.24
CA GLU A 554 -17.84 19.25 -21.40
C GLU A 554 -17.18 20.64 -21.53
N LEU A 555 -17.20 21.23 -22.72
CA LEU A 555 -16.68 22.58 -22.93
C LEU A 555 -17.54 23.62 -22.22
N LEU A 556 -18.88 23.50 -22.25
CA LEU A 556 -19.78 24.38 -21.48
C LEU A 556 -19.46 24.30 -19.99
N HIS A 557 -19.33 23.08 -19.47
CA HIS A 557 -18.95 22.83 -18.08
C HIS A 557 -17.59 23.46 -17.76
N PHE A 558 -16.58 23.27 -18.62
CA PHE A 558 -15.26 23.88 -18.44
C PHE A 558 -15.33 25.41 -18.45
N TYR A 559 -16.04 26.03 -19.40
CA TYR A 559 -16.14 27.48 -19.49
C TYR A 559 -16.74 28.10 -18.23
N TYR A 560 -17.80 27.48 -17.70
CA TYR A 560 -18.45 27.97 -16.49
C TYR A 560 -17.53 27.91 -15.26
N PHE A 561 -16.80 26.79 -15.08
CA PHE A 561 -15.98 26.62 -13.88
C PHE A 561 -14.56 27.18 -14.00
N ALA A 562 -14.03 27.45 -15.20
CA ALA A 562 -12.65 27.90 -15.39
C ALA A 562 -12.51 29.41 -15.66
N PHE A 563 -13.57 30.10 -16.08
CA PHE A 563 -13.49 31.50 -16.51
C PHE A 563 -14.32 32.45 -15.65
N PRO A 564 -13.95 33.75 -15.59
CA PRO A 564 -14.71 34.77 -14.89
C PRO A 564 -16.06 35.06 -15.60
N VAL A 565 -16.98 35.64 -14.83
CA VAL A 565 -18.38 35.92 -15.19
C VAL A 565 -18.52 36.65 -16.53
N ASP A 566 -17.61 37.55 -16.88
CA ASP A 566 -17.65 38.35 -18.11
C ASP A 566 -17.40 37.53 -19.39
N LEU A 567 -16.72 36.38 -19.30
CA LEU A 567 -16.44 35.50 -20.44
C LEU A 567 -17.45 34.36 -20.57
N ILE A 568 -18.15 33.99 -19.49
CA ILE A 568 -19.03 32.82 -19.46
C ILE A 568 -20.12 32.92 -20.53
N ASP A 569 -20.87 34.03 -20.59
CA ASP A 569 -22.01 34.13 -21.52
C ASP A 569 -21.55 34.20 -22.98
N THR A 570 -20.52 35.01 -23.25
CA THR A 570 -19.98 35.21 -24.61
C THR A 570 -19.44 33.92 -25.22
N LYS A 571 -18.93 33.01 -24.38
CA LYS A 571 -18.33 31.74 -24.84
C LYS A 571 -19.29 30.56 -24.77
N SER A 572 -20.20 30.55 -23.80
CA SER A 572 -21.20 29.48 -23.67
C SER A 572 -22.27 29.57 -24.75
N ALA A 573 -22.70 30.79 -25.13
CA ALA A 573 -23.78 30.99 -26.09
C ALA A 573 -23.54 30.29 -27.45
N PRO A 574 -22.40 30.47 -28.16
CA PRO A 574 -22.15 29.76 -29.42
C PRO A 574 -22.09 28.24 -29.29
N ILE A 575 -21.71 27.73 -28.11
CA ILE A 575 -21.65 26.29 -27.85
C ILE A 575 -23.07 25.74 -27.62
N LEU A 576 -23.91 26.46 -26.87
CA LEU A 576 -25.33 26.12 -26.69
C LEU A 576 -26.12 26.11 -28.01
N GLU A 577 -25.81 27.05 -28.92
CA GLU A 577 -26.48 27.13 -30.23
C GLU A 577 -26.22 25.89 -31.09
N ARG A 578 -25.00 25.35 -31.05
CA ARG A 578 -24.59 24.19 -31.86
C ARG A 578 -24.67 22.85 -31.14
N LEU A 579 -24.95 22.85 -29.83
CA LEU A 579 -24.96 21.66 -28.99
C LEU A 579 -25.86 20.59 -29.60
N ASP A 580 -25.31 19.42 -29.91
CA ASP A 580 -26.07 18.25 -30.34
C ASP A 580 -26.26 17.30 -29.14
N LEU A 581 -27.52 17.06 -28.76
CA LEU A 581 -27.87 16.18 -27.65
C LEU A 581 -27.93 14.71 -28.06
N ASP A 582 -27.98 14.40 -29.36
CA ASP A 582 -27.93 13.02 -29.86
C ASP A 582 -26.52 12.42 -29.66
N GLU A 583 -25.48 13.27 -29.58
CA GLU A 583 -24.10 12.87 -29.27
C GLU A 583 -23.85 12.71 -27.75
N ALA A 584 -24.79 13.11 -26.89
CA ALA A 584 -24.55 13.19 -25.45
C ALA A 584 -24.71 11.84 -24.75
N LEU A 585 -23.69 11.45 -23.96
CA LEU A 585 -23.73 10.21 -23.18
C LEU A 585 -24.43 10.40 -21.83
N PRO A 586 -25.10 9.36 -21.28
CA PRO A 586 -25.71 9.43 -19.95
C PRO A 586 -24.73 9.86 -18.83
N SER A 587 -23.44 9.53 -18.96
CA SER A 587 -22.39 9.95 -18.02
C SER A 587 -22.20 11.48 -17.96
N GLN A 588 -22.62 12.22 -18.99
CA GLN A 588 -22.49 13.68 -19.08
C GLN A 588 -23.73 14.43 -18.55
N PHE A 589 -24.74 13.69 -18.10
CA PHE A 589 -25.98 14.25 -17.53
C PHE A 589 -25.70 15.25 -16.39
N ASP A 590 -24.79 14.90 -15.48
CA ASP A 590 -24.46 15.74 -14.32
C ASP A 590 -23.75 17.04 -14.70
N ALA A 591 -22.85 16.96 -15.68
CA ALA A 591 -22.14 18.12 -16.22
C ALA A 591 -23.14 19.08 -16.89
N LEU A 592 -24.06 18.56 -17.70
CA LEU A 592 -25.09 19.37 -18.36
C LEU A 592 -26.04 20.00 -17.34
N LEU A 593 -26.59 19.22 -16.41
CA LEU A 593 -27.56 19.69 -15.41
C LEU A 593 -26.96 20.80 -14.53
N SER A 594 -25.73 20.61 -14.03
CA SER A 594 -25.05 21.61 -13.21
C SER A 594 -24.74 22.88 -13.99
N THR A 595 -24.34 22.76 -15.26
CA THR A 595 -24.07 23.91 -16.12
C THR A 595 -25.34 24.69 -16.45
N LEU A 596 -26.46 24.01 -16.68
CA LEU A 596 -27.75 24.69 -16.90
C LEU A 596 -28.26 25.40 -15.65
N ASP A 597 -28.12 24.81 -14.46
CA ASP A 597 -28.47 25.51 -13.21
C ASP A 597 -27.58 26.75 -13.01
N ALA A 598 -26.31 26.65 -13.36
CA ALA A 598 -25.36 27.74 -13.33
C ALA A 598 -25.67 28.89 -14.32
N LEU A 599 -26.10 28.56 -15.54
CA LEU A 599 -26.28 29.52 -16.62
C LEU A 599 -27.57 30.36 -16.49
N GLN A 600 -28.42 30.11 -15.50
CA GLN A 600 -29.70 30.80 -15.28
C GLN A 600 -29.59 32.31 -14.94
N THR A 601 -28.38 32.87 -14.92
CA THR A 601 -28.10 34.28 -14.62
C THR A 601 -27.53 35.07 -15.80
N TYR A 602 -27.40 34.42 -16.97
CA TYR A 602 -26.73 34.99 -18.15
C TYR A 602 -27.71 35.14 -19.30
N ASP A 603 -27.96 36.38 -19.72
CA ASP A 603 -29.07 36.75 -20.62
C ASP A 603 -29.05 35.99 -21.96
N GLU A 604 -27.87 35.87 -22.59
CA GLU A 604 -27.77 35.23 -23.91
C GLU A 604 -27.92 33.72 -23.81
N SER A 605 -27.26 33.11 -22.81
CA SER A 605 -27.41 31.68 -22.50
C SER A 605 -28.86 31.33 -22.16
N ILE A 606 -29.57 32.14 -21.36
CA ILE A 606 -31.00 31.96 -21.04
C ILE A 606 -31.83 31.96 -22.32
N ARG A 607 -31.60 32.94 -23.21
CA ARG A 607 -32.34 33.05 -24.48
C ARG A 607 -32.21 31.78 -25.32
N ILE A 608 -31.00 31.24 -25.43
CA ILE A 608 -30.73 30.04 -26.23
C ILE A 608 -31.31 28.79 -25.55
N VAL A 609 -31.08 28.60 -24.25
CA VAL A 609 -31.63 27.46 -23.50
C VAL A 609 -33.14 27.44 -23.58
N LYS A 610 -33.82 28.59 -23.42
CA LYS A 610 -35.29 28.69 -23.57
C LYS A 610 -35.76 28.28 -24.96
N SER A 611 -35.04 28.67 -26.02
CA SER A 611 -35.41 28.31 -27.40
C SER A 611 -35.37 26.80 -27.68
N ARG A 612 -34.59 26.04 -26.89
CA ARG A 612 -34.42 24.58 -27.00
C ARG A 612 -34.85 23.84 -25.73
N PHE A 613 -35.62 24.49 -24.85
CA PHE A 613 -35.82 24.01 -23.48
C PHE A 613 -36.43 22.61 -23.42
N ARG A 614 -37.45 22.36 -24.25
CA ARG A 614 -38.12 21.06 -24.30
C ARG A 614 -37.18 19.93 -24.73
N GLU A 615 -36.31 20.19 -25.69
CA GLU A 615 -35.31 19.22 -26.19
C GLU A 615 -34.34 18.83 -25.06
N ILE A 616 -33.78 19.84 -24.39
CA ILE A 616 -32.84 19.68 -23.27
C ILE A 616 -33.49 18.93 -22.11
N ILE A 617 -34.70 19.31 -21.71
CA ILE A 617 -35.40 18.68 -20.58
C ILE A 617 -35.79 17.23 -20.90
N ASN A 618 -36.24 16.95 -22.14
CA ASN A 618 -36.50 15.59 -22.58
C ASN A 618 -35.26 14.71 -22.43
N TYR A 619 -34.11 15.21 -22.90
CA TYR A 619 -32.83 14.52 -22.72
C TYR A 619 -32.52 14.27 -21.23
N LEU A 620 -32.63 15.29 -20.38
CA LEU A 620 -32.34 15.17 -18.94
C LEU A 620 -33.22 14.11 -18.25
N PHE A 621 -34.54 14.13 -18.47
CA PHE A 621 -35.43 13.10 -17.88
C PHE A 621 -35.15 11.70 -18.44
N SER A 622 -34.76 11.61 -19.71
CA SER A 622 -34.47 10.32 -20.36
C SER A 622 -33.14 9.72 -19.88
N SER A 623 -32.15 10.58 -19.61
CA SER A 623 -30.78 10.20 -19.24
C SER A 623 -30.54 10.01 -17.74
N ASP A 624 -31.47 10.42 -16.86
CA ASP A 624 -31.38 10.11 -15.42
C ASP A 624 -31.60 8.61 -15.19
N THR A 625 -30.49 7.85 -15.11
CA THR A 625 -30.53 6.39 -14.96
C THR A 625 -30.99 5.97 -13.57
N GLY A 626 -30.69 6.75 -12.53
CA GLY A 626 -31.01 6.41 -11.14
C GLY A 626 -32.19 7.16 -10.52
N GLY A 627 -32.82 8.07 -11.25
CA GLY A 627 -33.97 8.86 -10.80
C GLY A 627 -33.70 9.81 -9.63
N ARG A 628 -32.46 9.90 -9.15
CA ARG A 628 -32.07 10.64 -7.94
C ARG A 628 -32.06 12.15 -8.15
N LYS A 629 -32.13 12.64 -9.39
CA LYS A 629 -32.04 14.08 -9.72
C LYS A 629 -33.28 14.65 -10.40
N LEU A 630 -34.39 13.88 -10.47
CA LEU A 630 -35.66 14.35 -11.05
C LEU A 630 -36.13 15.68 -10.43
N SER A 631 -35.97 15.85 -9.11
CA SER A 631 -36.31 17.11 -8.43
C SER A 631 -35.43 18.29 -8.87
N SER A 632 -34.16 18.05 -9.20
CA SER A 632 -33.25 19.08 -9.72
C SER A 632 -33.59 19.45 -11.16
N ILE A 633 -33.95 18.47 -12.00
CA ILE A 633 -34.45 18.74 -13.36
C ILE A 633 -35.72 19.61 -13.28
N LYS A 634 -36.66 19.25 -12.38
CA LYS A 634 -37.90 20.03 -12.20
C LYS A 634 -37.64 21.48 -11.76
N LYS A 635 -36.58 21.75 -10.98
CA LYS A 635 -36.22 23.12 -10.59
C LYS A 635 -35.83 24.01 -11.78
N LEU A 636 -35.32 23.43 -12.88
CA LEU A 636 -34.95 24.19 -14.08
C LEU A 636 -36.14 24.91 -14.71
N PHE A 637 -37.36 24.36 -14.62
CA PHE A 637 -38.58 25.03 -15.11
C PHE A 637 -38.77 26.39 -14.46
N LYS A 638 -38.56 26.46 -13.14
CA LYS A 638 -38.62 27.73 -12.41
C LYS A 638 -37.42 28.64 -12.74
N ALA A 639 -36.23 28.06 -12.89
CA ALA A 639 -35.01 28.82 -13.22
C ALA A 639 -35.11 29.55 -14.57
N TYR A 640 -35.73 28.90 -15.56
CA TYR A 640 -35.85 29.42 -16.93
C TYR A 640 -37.22 30.03 -17.24
N ASP A 641 -38.10 30.19 -16.26
CA ASP A 641 -39.46 30.72 -16.41
C ASP A 641 -40.26 29.96 -17.50
N GLU A 642 -40.33 28.64 -17.33
CA GLU A 642 -41.03 27.68 -18.19
C GLU A 642 -42.05 26.89 -17.36
N SER A 643 -43.20 26.55 -17.96
CA SER A 643 -44.30 25.88 -17.24
C SER A 643 -44.14 24.36 -17.23
N TYR A 644 -43.99 23.78 -16.03
CA TYR A 644 -43.93 22.32 -15.88
C TYR A 644 -45.27 21.67 -16.21
N GLU A 645 -46.37 22.30 -15.81
CA GLU A 645 -47.73 21.84 -16.07
C GLU A 645 -48.04 21.77 -17.56
N GLU A 646 -47.59 22.76 -18.34
CA GLU A 646 -47.74 22.75 -19.81
C GLU A 646 -46.84 21.70 -20.47
N TYR A 647 -45.65 21.45 -19.90
CA TYR A 647 -44.74 20.42 -20.39
C TYR A 647 -45.32 19.01 -20.22
N ILE A 648 -45.84 18.64 -19.04
CA ILE A 648 -46.44 17.33 -18.81
C ILE A 648 -47.84 17.14 -19.44
N ALA A 649 -48.40 18.20 -20.02
CA ALA A 649 -49.63 18.11 -20.81
C ALA A 649 -49.38 17.54 -22.22
N ASP A 650 -48.14 17.59 -22.71
CA ASP A 650 -47.71 16.92 -23.93
C ASP A 650 -47.52 15.42 -23.69
N GLU A 651 -48.14 14.58 -24.53
CA GLU A 651 -48.19 13.12 -24.32
C GLU A 651 -46.80 12.47 -24.33
N ASN A 652 -45.91 12.92 -25.21
CA ASN A 652 -44.54 12.42 -25.29
C ASN A 652 -43.75 12.80 -24.04
N SER A 653 -43.78 14.07 -23.65
CA SER A 653 -43.12 14.60 -22.45
C SER A 653 -43.64 13.93 -21.17
N ARG A 654 -44.95 13.70 -21.08
CA ARG A 654 -45.58 12.96 -19.98
C ARG A 654 -45.03 11.54 -19.87
N THR A 655 -44.95 10.83 -20.99
CA THR A 655 -44.44 9.45 -21.06
C THR A 655 -42.98 9.37 -20.61
N ILE A 656 -42.15 10.36 -20.99
CA ILE A 656 -40.75 10.45 -20.58
C ILE A 656 -40.64 10.59 -19.05
N VAL A 657 -41.40 11.50 -18.44
CA VAL A 657 -41.39 11.69 -16.98
C VAL A 657 -41.93 10.46 -16.25
N GLU A 658 -42.99 9.82 -16.76
CA GLU A 658 -43.55 8.59 -16.21
C GLU A 658 -42.50 7.46 -16.20
N SER A 659 -41.78 7.30 -17.30
CA SER A 659 -40.70 6.33 -17.43
C SER A 659 -39.54 6.63 -16.48
N ALA A 660 -39.21 7.91 -16.28
CA ALA A 660 -38.17 8.34 -15.34
C ALA A 660 -38.55 8.05 -13.88
N LEU A 661 -39.79 8.32 -13.49
CA LEU A 661 -40.32 7.98 -12.16
C LEU A 661 -40.38 6.47 -11.93
N THR A 662 -40.77 5.72 -12.96
CA THR A 662 -40.83 4.25 -12.88
C THR A 662 -39.44 3.67 -12.66
N ARG A 663 -38.41 4.16 -13.36
CA ARG A 663 -37.01 3.77 -13.14
C ARG A 663 -36.52 4.12 -11.74
N HIS A 664 -36.83 5.34 -11.26
CA HIS A 664 -36.44 5.80 -9.92
C HIS A 664 -36.88 4.83 -8.82
N TRP A 665 -38.14 4.40 -8.87
CA TRP A 665 -38.68 3.47 -7.88
C TRP A 665 -38.26 2.02 -8.15
N GLY A 666 -38.16 1.62 -9.41
CA GLY A 666 -37.76 0.27 -9.82
C GLY A 666 -36.39 -0.15 -9.29
N GLU A 667 -35.38 0.73 -9.33
CA GLU A 667 -34.06 0.43 -8.76
C GLU A 667 -34.15 0.16 -7.26
N ARG A 668 -34.84 1.04 -6.51
CA ARG A 668 -34.99 0.89 -5.05
C ARG A 668 -35.78 -0.36 -4.67
N ILE A 669 -36.84 -0.70 -5.41
CA ILE A 669 -37.61 -1.93 -5.20
C ILE A 669 -36.70 -3.15 -5.40
N SER A 670 -35.92 -3.18 -6.49
CA SER A 670 -34.99 -4.26 -6.78
C SER A 670 -33.91 -4.43 -5.71
N ASP A 671 -33.38 -3.32 -5.18
CA ASP A 671 -32.37 -3.36 -4.10
C ASP A 671 -32.98 -3.92 -2.81
N ILE A 672 -34.23 -3.57 -2.49
CA ILE A 672 -34.97 -4.08 -1.33
C ILE A 672 -35.27 -5.57 -1.47
N GLU A 673 -35.78 -6.01 -2.62
CA GLU A 673 -36.05 -7.44 -2.90
C GLU A 673 -34.78 -8.29 -2.82
N ALA A 674 -33.66 -7.76 -3.29
CA ALA A 674 -32.35 -8.41 -3.18
C ALA A 674 -31.74 -8.32 -1.77
N GLY A 675 -32.40 -7.65 -0.82
CA GLY A 675 -31.88 -7.35 0.52
C GLY A 675 -30.60 -6.52 0.50
N GLN A 676 -30.32 -5.77 -0.57
CA GLN A 676 -29.14 -4.93 -0.76
C GLN A 676 -29.37 -3.48 -0.34
N ASP A 677 -30.63 -3.09 -0.09
CA ASP A 677 -30.96 -1.78 0.46
C ASP A 677 -30.41 -1.64 1.89
N SER A 678 -29.61 -0.60 2.11
CA SER A 678 -28.91 -0.36 3.38
C SER A 678 -29.85 -0.06 4.53
N ASP A 679 -31.01 0.54 4.26
CA ASP A 679 -31.97 0.91 5.29
C ASP A 679 -32.76 -0.33 5.74
N VAL A 680 -33.02 -1.27 4.82
CA VAL A 680 -33.71 -2.53 5.13
C VAL A 680 -32.81 -3.54 5.86
N ALA A 681 -31.51 -3.52 5.58
CA ALA A 681 -30.53 -4.46 6.15
C ALA A 681 -30.41 -4.39 7.69
N GLU A 682 -30.85 -3.29 8.32
CA GLU A 682 -30.80 -3.11 9.78
C GLU A 682 -31.96 -3.78 10.54
N PHE A 683 -33.00 -4.24 9.84
CA PHE A 683 -34.19 -4.81 10.48
C PHE A 683 -34.11 -6.33 10.65
N GLY A 684 -34.47 -6.82 11.84
CA GLY A 684 -34.35 -8.23 12.22
C GLY A 684 -35.63 -9.06 12.04
N THR A 685 -36.77 -8.40 11.79
CA THR A 685 -38.08 -9.04 11.75
C THR A 685 -38.95 -8.59 10.57
N SER A 686 -39.78 -9.49 10.05
CA SER A 686 -40.70 -9.22 8.94
C SER A 686 -41.69 -8.08 9.23
N SER A 687 -42.05 -7.88 10.51
CA SER A 687 -42.95 -6.79 10.93
C SER A 687 -42.30 -5.40 10.88
N GLU A 688 -41.00 -5.31 11.14
CA GLU A 688 -40.25 -4.05 11.02
C GLU A 688 -40.09 -3.67 9.54
N ILE A 689 -39.78 -4.67 8.70
CA ILE A 689 -39.68 -4.52 7.25
C ILE A 689 -41.03 -4.09 6.66
N GLU A 690 -42.13 -4.76 7.02
CA GLU A 690 -43.48 -4.40 6.55
C GLU A 690 -43.85 -2.95 6.91
N THR A 691 -43.50 -2.50 8.11
CA THR A 691 -43.77 -1.11 8.55
C THR A 691 -42.96 -0.11 7.72
N PHE A 692 -41.67 -0.37 7.53
CA PHE A 692 -40.77 0.48 6.75
C PHE A 692 -41.17 0.57 5.27
N ILE A 693 -41.58 -0.56 4.67
CA ILE A 693 -42.08 -0.59 3.29
C ILE A 693 -43.38 0.23 3.15
N GLY A 694 -44.27 0.18 4.15
CA GLY A 694 -45.46 1.03 4.20
C GLY A 694 -45.14 2.53 4.21
N GLU A 695 -44.07 2.94 4.90
CA GLU A 695 -43.60 4.33 4.91
C GLU A 695 -43.04 4.73 3.53
N ILE A 696 -42.20 3.89 2.92
CA ILE A 696 -41.67 4.10 1.56
C ILE A 696 -42.81 4.23 0.54
N GLN A 697 -43.85 3.38 0.64
CA GLN A 697 -45.00 3.44 -0.25
C GLN A 697 -45.74 4.77 -0.18
N GLU A 698 -45.94 5.32 1.03
CA GLU A 698 -46.62 6.60 1.19
C GLU A 698 -45.76 7.77 0.73
N ASP A 699 -44.48 7.78 1.09
CA ASP A 699 -43.52 8.78 0.64
C ASP A 699 -43.41 8.79 -0.89
N GLY A 700 -43.37 7.61 -1.52
CA GLY A 700 -43.33 7.51 -2.97
C GLY A 700 -44.61 7.97 -3.66
N ARG A 701 -45.79 7.69 -3.07
CA ARG A 701 -47.06 8.27 -3.56
C ARG A 701 -47.09 9.79 -3.45
N GLN A 702 -46.51 10.37 -2.40
CA GLN A 702 -46.41 11.83 -2.26
C GLN A 702 -45.42 12.42 -3.26
N TYR A 703 -44.27 11.77 -3.45
CA TYR A 703 -43.28 12.17 -4.44
C TYR A 703 -43.86 12.15 -5.85
N ASN A 704 -44.51 11.06 -6.27
CA ASN A 704 -45.14 10.94 -7.59
C ASN A 704 -46.26 11.98 -7.81
N ARG A 705 -47.06 12.26 -6.77
CA ARG A 705 -48.04 13.37 -6.79
C ARG A 705 -47.39 14.72 -7.05
N SER A 706 -46.21 14.97 -6.49
CA SER A 706 -45.47 16.21 -6.74
C SER A 706 -45.06 16.38 -8.20
N PHE A 707 -44.94 15.30 -8.98
CA PHE A 707 -44.67 15.34 -10.44
C PHE A 707 -45.95 15.27 -11.30
N GLY A 708 -47.15 15.18 -10.69
CA GLY A 708 -48.42 15.08 -11.43
C GLY A 708 -48.82 13.65 -11.80
N PHE A 709 -48.23 12.63 -11.17
CA PHE A 709 -48.44 11.20 -11.43
C PHE A 709 -49.05 10.49 -10.21
N ALA A 710 -50.22 10.94 -9.76
CA ALA A 710 -50.88 10.40 -8.57
C ALA A 710 -51.29 8.92 -8.69
N GLU A 711 -51.53 8.45 -9.91
CA GLU A 711 -52.01 7.08 -10.20
C GLU A 711 -50.89 6.14 -10.67
N LEU A 712 -49.61 6.51 -10.51
CA LEU A 712 -48.50 5.67 -10.93
C LEU A 712 -48.43 4.41 -10.07
N ARG A 713 -48.68 3.25 -10.69
CA ARG A 713 -48.82 1.95 -10.01
C ARG A 713 -47.52 1.30 -9.56
N ILE A 714 -46.36 1.91 -9.83
CA ILE A 714 -45.06 1.33 -9.45
C ILE A 714 -44.94 1.08 -7.94
N MET A 715 -45.68 1.83 -7.11
CA MET A 715 -45.69 1.60 -5.66
C MET A 715 -46.50 0.36 -5.24
N GLU A 716 -47.36 -0.17 -6.11
CA GLU A 716 -48.09 -1.43 -5.91
C GLU A 716 -47.15 -2.63 -6.01
N SER A 717 -46.01 -2.50 -6.71
CA SER A 717 -45.01 -3.57 -6.82
C SER A 717 -44.36 -3.97 -5.48
N PHE A 718 -44.46 -3.11 -4.46
CA PHE A 718 -44.04 -3.45 -3.10
C PHE A 718 -44.99 -4.45 -2.41
N GLU A 719 -46.22 -4.64 -2.90
CA GLU A 719 -47.21 -5.55 -2.30
C GLU A 719 -46.88 -7.03 -2.55
N ASP A 720 -46.03 -7.32 -3.53
CA ASP A 720 -45.62 -8.69 -3.92
C ASP A 720 -44.32 -9.15 -3.24
N ILE A 721 -43.76 -8.35 -2.33
CA ILE A 721 -42.48 -8.63 -1.66
C ILE A 721 -42.66 -9.65 -0.53
N ASP A 722 -41.80 -10.68 -0.51
CA ASP A 722 -41.75 -11.66 0.59
C ASP A 722 -40.89 -11.13 1.76
N TYR A 723 -41.57 -10.54 2.75
CA TYR A 723 -40.92 -10.00 3.95
C TYR A 723 -40.18 -11.07 4.78
N ASP A 724 -40.63 -12.32 4.75
CA ASP A 724 -39.99 -13.41 5.48
C ASP A 724 -38.68 -13.83 4.80
N GLU A 725 -38.63 -13.80 3.46
CA GLU A 725 -37.42 -14.05 2.69
C GLU A 725 -36.36 -12.95 2.91
N ILE A 726 -36.76 -11.68 2.93
CA ILE A 726 -35.85 -10.55 3.21
C ILE A 726 -35.34 -10.62 4.66
N ALA A 727 -36.22 -10.88 5.63
CA ALA A 727 -35.82 -11.03 7.03
C ALA A 727 -34.89 -12.23 7.24
N ARG A 728 -35.04 -13.29 6.43
CA ARG A 728 -34.14 -14.45 6.43
C ARG A 728 -32.79 -14.10 5.81
N SER A 729 -32.76 -13.43 4.66
CA SER A 729 -31.50 -13.00 4.01
C SER A 729 -30.71 -12.04 4.89
N SER A 730 -31.39 -11.09 5.54
CA SER A 730 -30.77 -10.12 6.46
C SER A 730 -30.20 -10.82 7.71
N ARG A 731 -30.92 -11.81 8.26
CA ARG A 731 -30.42 -12.65 9.37
C ARG A 731 -29.29 -13.59 8.95
N GLU A 732 -29.33 -14.16 7.74
CA GLU A 732 -28.25 -14.97 7.19
C GLU A 732 -27.00 -14.10 6.98
N ARG A 733 -27.13 -12.84 6.56
CA ARG A 733 -26.00 -11.89 6.48
C ARG A 733 -25.47 -11.48 7.83
N ALA A 734 -26.35 -11.13 8.77
CA ALA A 734 -25.94 -10.83 10.15
C ALA A 734 -25.28 -12.05 10.80
N GLN A 735 -25.76 -13.26 10.52
CA GLN A 735 -25.11 -14.51 10.94
C GLN A 735 -23.81 -14.76 10.19
N ILE A 736 -23.66 -14.42 8.91
CA ILE A 736 -22.38 -14.53 8.20
C ILE A 736 -21.39 -13.49 8.74
N GLU A 737 -21.81 -12.28 9.09
CA GLU A 737 -20.97 -11.27 9.73
C GLU A 737 -20.61 -11.67 11.17
N ASP A 738 -21.55 -12.19 11.95
CA ASP A 738 -21.30 -12.76 13.28
C ASP A 738 -20.44 -14.01 13.19
N TYR A 739 -20.64 -14.89 12.19
CA TYR A 739 -19.83 -16.09 11.98
C TYR A 739 -18.47 -15.74 11.41
N MET A 740 -18.31 -14.67 10.62
CA MET A 740 -17.00 -14.16 10.24
C MET A 740 -16.30 -13.52 11.45
N SER A 741 -17.04 -12.81 12.30
CA SER A 741 -16.58 -12.28 13.58
C SER A 741 -16.16 -13.40 14.56
N ASP A 742 -16.96 -14.46 14.65
CA ASP A 742 -16.76 -15.61 15.53
C ASP A 742 -15.78 -16.63 14.95
N TYR A 743 -15.64 -16.77 13.63
CA TYR A 743 -14.57 -17.55 12.99
C TYR A 743 -13.23 -16.84 13.19
N HIS A 744 -13.21 -15.50 13.10
CA HIS A 744 -12.09 -14.68 13.54
C HIS A 744 -11.86 -14.75 15.07
N ALA A 745 -12.80 -15.25 15.88
CA ALA A 745 -12.63 -15.48 17.31
C ALA A 745 -12.29 -16.93 17.67
N GLU A 746 -12.85 -17.95 17.01
CA GLU A 746 -12.64 -19.38 17.28
C GLU A 746 -11.35 -19.93 16.65
N GLU A 747 -10.90 -19.42 15.50
CA GLU A 747 -9.50 -19.61 15.06
C GLU A 747 -8.52 -18.86 15.99
N TYR A 748 -8.98 -17.83 16.70
CA TYR A 748 -8.17 -17.10 17.68
C TYR A 748 -8.06 -17.82 19.04
N TYR A 749 -8.97 -18.74 19.36
CA TYR A 749 -9.01 -19.42 20.67
C TYR A 749 -8.71 -20.93 20.65
N SER A 750 -8.71 -21.60 19.49
CA SER A 750 -8.51 -23.06 19.43
C SER A 750 -7.06 -23.55 19.29
N GLU A 751 -6.09 -22.66 19.01
CA GLU A 751 -4.66 -23.02 18.91
C GLU A 751 -3.73 -22.23 19.86
N ARG A 752 -4.08 -22.02 21.13
CA ARG A 752 -3.08 -21.55 22.13
C ARG A 752 -3.24 -22.18 23.50
N SER A 753 -2.75 -23.40 23.64
CA SER A 753 -2.27 -23.92 24.93
C SER A 753 -0.75 -23.75 25.05
N GLU A 754 -0.26 -22.53 24.82
CA GLU A 754 1.00 -22.02 25.38
C GLU A 754 0.66 -20.77 26.20
N PRO A 755 1.36 -20.50 27.32
CA PRO A 755 1.00 -19.40 28.21
C PRO A 755 1.00 -18.08 27.43
N GLN A 756 -0.16 -17.43 27.33
CA GLN A 756 -0.37 -16.13 26.67
C GLN A 756 0.76 -15.15 27.05
N ARG A 757 1.73 -14.99 26.15
CA ARG A 757 2.71 -13.91 26.22
C ARG A 757 1.97 -12.59 26.00
N ASN A 758 2.17 -11.63 26.91
CA ASN A 758 1.57 -10.31 26.80
C ASN A 758 2.32 -9.51 25.73
N GLU A 759 1.86 -9.57 24.48
CA GLU A 759 2.44 -8.90 23.32
C GLU A 759 2.74 -7.41 23.57
N ASN A 760 1.83 -6.70 24.26
CA ASN A 760 2.01 -5.28 24.59
C ASN A 760 3.20 -5.05 25.54
N ALA A 761 3.46 -5.99 26.46
CA ALA A 761 4.60 -5.89 27.37
C ALA A 761 5.93 -6.12 26.64
N GLU A 762 5.97 -7.03 25.67
CA GLU A 762 7.15 -7.25 24.82
C GLU A 762 7.43 -6.03 23.94
N ILE A 763 6.40 -5.38 23.41
CA ILE A 763 6.53 -4.14 22.64
C ILE A 763 7.10 -3.03 23.52
N ASP A 764 6.55 -2.84 24.72
CA ASP A 764 7.04 -1.83 25.66
C ASP A 764 8.50 -2.12 26.08
N GLU A 765 8.90 -3.38 26.21
CA GLU A 765 10.27 -3.81 26.52
C GLU A 765 11.27 -3.44 25.41
N LEU A 766 10.88 -3.58 24.13
CA LEU A 766 11.74 -3.21 23.00
C LEU A 766 12.19 -1.74 23.06
N PHE A 767 11.29 -0.83 23.45
CA PHE A 767 11.54 0.63 23.41
C PHE A 767 12.00 1.23 24.75
N GLN A 768 12.34 0.42 25.76
CA GLN A 768 13.08 0.89 26.94
C GLN A 768 14.54 1.11 26.61
#